data_AF-A0A4R8G7N0-F1
#
_entry.id   AF-A0A4R8G7N0-F1
#
_cell.length_a   1.000
_cell.length_b   1.000
_cell.length_c   1.000
_cell.angle_alpha   90.00
_cell.angle_beta   90.00
_cell.angle_gamma   90.00
#
_symmetry.space_group_name_H-M   'P 1'
#
loop_
_entity.id
_entity.type
_entity.pdbx_description
1 polymer ?
#
loop_
_entity_poly.entity_id
_entity_poly.type
_entity_poly.pdbx_seq_one_letter_code
_entity_poly.pdbx_strand_id
1 'polypeptide(L)'
;MGRALLDWFPEIGRSSAPSPKPALLHFFCGLLTLADWIGSDRKAFPFEGSFRSDYWETARDRANERVADIGLAEGSLHLRAAPGWALISDYPSPRPAQEAVGDLPVNERLVLLEAETGSGKTEAALWRFATLVAAGEVDALYFAVPTRAAARQLQRRVNAALQRMFDPTPEAILAVPGQLLSGEAAGRPLPGFAVLWDDTTARPARWAAEHAARFLAAQVAVGTVDQVALGGLRAKYAHLRGSALSRALVVIDEVHASDAYMTEVQLAMVRSHLALGGHAMLMSATLGAAARRKWLNEAVADLATDIARPYPAIWTTRGPQPVAPDNDADKAVHIEVHRGWSGDAAAVLALEAANRGARVLVIRNTVMRAQETFAACNAARPDLLLAVDGQPTLHHSRFAVEDRALLDIAVEEAIGKDSPQRGRIVIGTQTLEQSLDLCADLLITDLCPMDVLLQRIGRLHRHRRLRPSGFEAARAVVMCPPDGLDPLTRTAENGLGAYADGPSLSGIYVDVPGLAATLAEIEARPVWQIPTMNRALVEAATHPDALDRVATAQGWQSYRQRVSGRALAEMSAAGLVLLDRTAQLPRSFPDDERIRTRLGEDGVILTLPEGTRGAFGQPITRLALPAHWSRGLTGEEEVQVDPGPPMRMTVSDRAMSYGSYGLMQDQGDRHGA
;
A
#
# COMPACT_ATOMS: atom_id res chain seq x y z
N MET A 1 -39.18 21.84 -20.48
CA MET A 1 -38.71 20.51 -20.03
C MET A 1 -39.82 19.48 -19.90
N GLY A 2 -40.94 19.72 -19.20
CA GLY A 2 -41.95 18.67 -18.92
C GLY A 2 -42.47 17.90 -20.15
N ARG A 3 -42.95 18.59 -21.19
CA ARG A 3 -43.42 17.92 -22.43
C ARG A 3 -42.29 17.31 -23.24
N ALA A 4 -41.17 18.03 -23.37
CA ALA A 4 -39.98 17.56 -24.06
C ALA A 4 -39.42 16.25 -23.45
N LEU A 5 -39.46 16.07 -22.13
CA LEU A 5 -39.04 14.81 -21.48
C LEU A 5 -39.93 13.64 -21.87
N LEU A 6 -41.24 13.85 -22.01
CA LEU A 6 -42.17 12.83 -22.49
C LEU A 6 -41.99 12.56 -23.99
N ASP A 7 -41.61 13.56 -24.77
CA ASP A 7 -41.30 13.41 -26.19
C ASP A 7 -39.96 12.65 -26.39
N TRP A 8 -38.95 12.92 -25.55
CA TRP A 8 -37.63 12.27 -25.58
C TRP A 8 -37.66 10.85 -25.01
N PHE A 9 -38.47 10.61 -23.98
CA PHE A 9 -38.61 9.32 -23.30
C PHE A 9 -40.08 8.93 -23.14
N PRO A 10 -40.77 8.58 -24.24
CA PRO A 10 -42.19 8.26 -24.21
C PRO A 10 -42.52 7.08 -23.29
N GLU A 11 -41.52 6.23 -23.01
CA GLU A 11 -41.63 5.08 -22.13
C GLU A 11 -41.86 5.46 -20.66
N ILE A 12 -41.47 6.66 -20.21
CA ILE A 12 -41.74 7.16 -18.85
C ILE A 12 -43.25 7.19 -18.57
N GLY A 13 -44.07 7.48 -19.58
CA GLY A 13 -45.53 7.53 -19.42
C GLY A 13 -46.20 6.15 -19.26
N ARG A 14 -45.47 5.07 -19.53
CA ARG A 14 -46.00 3.69 -19.53
C ARG A 14 -45.24 2.75 -18.60
N SER A 15 -44.05 3.15 -18.14
CA SER A 15 -43.19 2.34 -17.29
C SER A 15 -43.49 2.57 -15.82
N SER A 16 -43.53 1.49 -15.04
CA SER A 16 -43.45 1.56 -13.59
C SER A 16 -41.98 1.45 -13.15
N ALA A 17 -41.55 2.34 -12.26
CA ALA A 17 -40.21 2.23 -11.69
C ALA A 17 -40.09 0.91 -10.90
N PRO A 18 -38.93 0.23 -10.94
CA PRO A 18 -38.71 -0.94 -10.10
C PRO A 18 -38.83 -0.56 -8.61
N SER A 19 -39.18 -1.53 -7.77
CA SER A 19 -39.21 -1.32 -6.32
C SER A 19 -37.85 -0.77 -5.87
N PRO A 20 -37.80 0.33 -5.09
CA PRO A 20 -36.58 1.02 -4.73
C PRO A 20 -35.80 0.23 -3.66
N LYS A 21 -35.21 -0.90 -4.07
CA LYS A 21 -34.31 -1.69 -3.22
C LYS A 21 -33.09 -0.83 -2.88
N PRO A 22 -32.69 -0.73 -1.60
CA PRO A 22 -31.66 0.23 -1.24
C PRO A 22 -30.33 0.05 -1.99
N ALA A 23 -29.88 -1.19 -2.20
CA ALA A 23 -28.68 -1.47 -2.98
C ALA A 23 -28.73 -0.90 -4.41
N LEU A 24 -29.88 -1.01 -5.08
CA LEU A 24 -30.10 -0.42 -6.40
C LEU A 24 -30.07 1.11 -6.34
N LEU A 25 -30.68 1.72 -5.32
CA LEU A 25 -30.66 3.18 -5.15
C LEU A 25 -29.24 3.71 -4.92
N HIS A 26 -28.44 3.03 -4.11
CA HIS A 26 -27.05 3.37 -3.87
C HIS A 26 -26.21 3.33 -5.15
N PHE A 27 -26.37 2.27 -5.94
CA PHE A 27 -25.71 2.12 -7.23
C PHE A 27 -26.18 3.19 -8.22
N PHE A 28 -27.50 3.37 -8.36
CA PHE A 28 -28.08 4.35 -9.26
C PHE A 28 -27.68 5.79 -8.91
N CYS A 29 -27.59 6.13 -7.62
CA CYS A 29 -27.10 7.44 -7.17
C CYS A 29 -25.66 7.70 -7.63
N GLY A 30 -24.81 6.67 -7.58
CA GLY A 30 -23.44 6.76 -8.09
C GLY A 30 -23.38 6.94 -9.60
N LEU A 31 -24.18 6.16 -10.35
CA LEU A 31 -24.29 6.31 -11.81
C LEU A 31 -24.84 7.69 -12.20
N LEU A 32 -25.85 8.19 -11.49
CA LEU A 32 -26.41 9.52 -11.73
C LEU A 32 -25.36 10.62 -11.50
N THR A 33 -24.56 10.48 -10.43
CA THR A 33 -23.44 11.40 -10.17
C THR A 33 -22.39 11.34 -11.30
N LEU A 34 -22.09 10.14 -11.80
CA LEU A 34 -21.14 9.95 -12.90
C LEU A 34 -21.67 10.61 -14.19
N ALA A 35 -22.93 10.39 -14.52
CA ALA A 35 -23.60 10.96 -15.68
C ALA A 35 -23.64 12.51 -15.62
N ASP A 36 -23.95 13.07 -14.45
CA ASP A 36 -23.93 14.53 -14.22
C ASP A 36 -22.53 15.13 -14.45
N TRP A 37 -21.49 14.43 -13.99
CA TRP A 37 -20.10 14.89 -14.18
C TRP A 37 -19.63 14.81 -15.63
N ILE A 38 -20.03 13.76 -16.35
CA ILE A 38 -19.75 13.63 -17.78
C ILE A 38 -20.52 14.73 -18.56
N GLY A 39 -21.80 14.92 -18.26
CA GLY A 39 -22.65 15.95 -18.86
C GLY A 39 -22.22 17.39 -18.55
N SER A 40 -21.47 17.59 -17.46
CA SER A 40 -20.92 18.89 -17.06
C SER A 40 -19.62 19.26 -17.81
N ASP A 41 -19.06 18.35 -18.61
CA ASP A 41 -17.89 18.63 -19.41
C ASP A 41 -18.25 19.52 -20.61
N ARG A 42 -17.95 20.81 -20.47
CA ARG A 42 -18.26 21.82 -21.50
C ARG A 42 -17.53 21.61 -22.82
N LYS A 43 -16.45 20.81 -22.87
CA LYS A 43 -15.79 20.46 -24.12
C LYS A 43 -16.66 19.51 -24.95
N ALA A 44 -17.37 18.60 -24.29
CA ALA A 44 -18.28 17.65 -24.93
C ALA A 44 -19.71 18.20 -25.06
N PHE A 45 -20.17 18.96 -24.06
CA PHE A 45 -21.51 19.53 -23.97
C PHE A 45 -21.47 21.06 -23.90
N PRO A 46 -21.23 21.76 -25.02
CA PRO A 46 -21.35 23.22 -25.06
C PRO A 46 -22.78 23.67 -24.79
N PHE A 47 -22.93 24.87 -24.23
CA PHE A 47 -24.25 25.44 -23.93
C PHE A 47 -25.06 25.67 -25.20
N GLU A 48 -26.31 25.23 -25.18
CA GLU A 48 -27.30 25.49 -26.22
C GLU A 48 -28.23 26.63 -25.74
N GLY A 49 -28.12 27.78 -26.39
CA GLY A 49 -28.89 28.98 -26.03
C GLY A 49 -30.32 28.97 -26.58
N SER A 50 -30.64 28.08 -27.52
CA SER A 50 -31.93 27.99 -28.18
C SER A 50 -32.67 26.70 -27.87
N PHE A 51 -33.99 26.77 -27.63
CA PHE A 51 -34.75 25.55 -27.39
C PHE A 51 -34.89 24.74 -28.68
N ARG A 52 -34.43 23.50 -28.63
CA ARG A 52 -34.49 22.51 -29.70
C ARG A 52 -35.22 21.26 -29.21
N SER A 53 -36.35 20.92 -29.83
CA SER A 53 -37.13 19.73 -29.46
C SER A 53 -36.43 18.42 -29.79
N ASP A 54 -35.49 18.43 -30.73
CA ASP A 54 -34.67 17.31 -31.18
C ASP A 54 -33.32 17.19 -30.46
N TYR A 55 -32.99 18.12 -29.54
CA TYR A 55 -31.66 18.19 -28.92
C TYR A 55 -31.23 16.91 -28.20
N TRP A 56 -32.18 16.10 -27.73
CA TRP A 56 -31.91 14.81 -27.10
C TRP A 56 -31.10 13.86 -27.99
N GLU A 57 -31.32 13.86 -29.31
CA GLU A 57 -30.54 13.04 -30.24
C GLU A 57 -29.08 13.50 -30.25
N THR A 58 -28.84 14.81 -30.38
CA THR A 58 -27.49 15.40 -30.28
C THR A 58 -26.84 15.14 -28.92
N ALA A 59 -27.60 15.24 -27.82
CA ALA A 59 -27.09 14.98 -26.48
C ALA A 59 -26.71 13.51 -26.29
N ARG A 60 -27.50 12.58 -26.84
CA ARG A 60 -27.21 11.15 -26.80
C ARG A 60 -25.97 10.80 -27.61
N ASP A 61 -25.82 11.36 -28.82
CA ASP A 61 -24.64 11.11 -29.65
C ASP A 61 -23.37 11.63 -28.97
N ARG A 62 -23.42 12.86 -28.41
CA ARG A 62 -22.32 13.42 -27.61
C ARG A 62 -22.02 12.61 -26.35
N ALA A 63 -23.04 12.07 -25.69
CA ALA A 63 -22.84 11.20 -24.53
C ALA A 63 -22.15 9.89 -24.93
N ASN A 64 -22.57 9.25 -26.03
CA ASN A 64 -21.93 8.05 -26.53
C ASN A 64 -20.47 8.31 -26.90
N GLU A 65 -20.19 9.40 -27.63
CA GLU A 65 -18.83 9.82 -27.98
C GLU A 65 -18.00 10.08 -26.72
N ARG A 66 -18.53 10.87 -25.77
CA ARG A 66 -17.80 11.23 -24.56
C ARG A 66 -17.51 10.03 -23.67
N VAL A 67 -18.46 9.11 -23.50
CA VAL A 67 -18.29 7.87 -22.73
C VAL A 67 -17.23 6.98 -23.37
N ALA A 68 -17.20 6.89 -24.70
CA ALA A 68 -16.16 6.16 -25.42
C ALA A 68 -14.79 6.82 -25.26
N ASP A 69 -14.69 8.12 -25.48
CA ASP A 69 -13.45 8.90 -25.40
C ASP A 69 -12.77 8.84 -24.03
N ILE A 70 -13.56 8.82 -22.94
CA ILE A 70 -13.03 8.71 -21.58
C ILE A 70 -12.79 7.27 -21.12
N GLY A 71 -13.01 6.27 -21.99
CA GLY A 71 -12.75 4.86 -21.70
C GLY A 71 -13.79 4.19 -20.80
N LEU A 72 -15.04 4.67 -20.80
CA LEU A 72 -16.15 4.08 -20.03
C LEU A 72 -17.13 3.28 -20.91
N ALA A 73 -16.92 3.24 -22.23
CA ALA A 73 -17.71 2.40 -23.11
C ALA A 73 -17.37 0.92 -22.94
N GLU A 74 -18.38 0.07 -23.11
CA GLU A 74 -18.22 -1.38 -23.17
C GLU A 74 -17.24 -1.76 -24.28
N GLY A 75 -16.36 -2.75 -24.01
CA GLY A 75 -15.37 -3.19 -24.97
C GLY A 75 -14.24 -2.19 -25.23
N SER A 76 -14.10 -1.13 -24.43
CA SER A 76 -13.03 -0.12 -24.62
C SER A 76 -11.59 -0.64 -24.39
N LEU A 77 -11.44 -1.86 -23.89
CA LEU A 77 -10.16 -2.56 -23.75
C LEU A 77 -10.09 -3.74 -24.71
N HIS A 78 -9.17 -3.67 -25.67
CA HIS A 78 -8.94 -4.71 -26.67
C HIS A 78 -7.56 -5.34 -26.49
N LEU A 79 -7.53 -6.63 -26.15
CA LEU A 79 -6.28 -7.37 -26.01
C LEU A 79 -5.66 -7.63 -27.39
N ARG A 80 -4.34 -7.55 -27.48
CA ARG A 80 -3.57 -7.83 -28.71
C ARG A 80 -3.66 -9.30 -29.15
N ALA A 81 -3.85 -10.21 -28.20
CA ALA A 81 -3.96 -11.65 -28.43
C ALA A 81 -4.81 -12.31 -27.34
N ALA A 82 -5.06 -13.60 -27.47
CA ALA A 82 -5.69 -14.38 -26.41
C ALA A 82 -4.86 -14.31 -25.11
N PRO A 83 -5.50 -14.29 -23.92
CA PRO A 83 -4.79 -14.30 -22.65
C PRO A 83 -3.82 -15.48 -22.55
N GLY A 84 -2.57 -15.18 -22.23
CA GLY A 84 -1.51 -16.17 -22.07
C GLY A 84 -0.21 -15.50 -21.67
N TRP A 85 0.75 -16.28 -21.17
CA TRP A 85 1.97 -15.73 -20.56
C TRP A 85 2.73 -14.72 -21.45
N ALA A 86 2.87 -15.01 -22.74
CA ALA A 86 3.55 -14.14 -23.71
C ALA A 86 2.88 -12.77 -23.90
N LEU A 87 1.58 -12.65 -23.59
CA LEU A 87 0.87 -11.37 -23.59
C LEU A 87 1.17 -10.56 -22.33
N ILE A 88 1.37 -11.24 -21.20
CA ILE A 88 1.51 -10.65 -19.87
C ILE A 88 2.95 -10.29 -19.56
N SER A 89 3.93 -11.04 -20.06
CA SER A 89 5.31 -10.99 -19.59
C SER A 89 6.32 -11.36 -20.68
N ASP A 90 7.50 -10.76 -20.60
CA ASP A 90 8.62 -10.96 -21.54
C ASP A 90 9.57 -12.06 -21.04
N TYR A 91 9.33 -12.56 -19.82
CA TYR A 91 10.09 -13.65 -19.25
C TYR A 91 9.77 -14.97 -19.99
N PRO A 92 10.73 -15.89 -20.13
CA PRO A 92 10.56 -17.09 -20.94
C PRO A 92 9.39 -18.01 -20.53
N SER A 93 9.10 -18.08 -19.23
CA SER A 93 8.06 -18.96 -18.68
C SER A 93 7.43 -18.36 -17.42
N PRO A 94 6.15 -18.66 -17.13
CA PRO A 94 5.52 -18.24 -15.89
C PRO A 94 6.07 -19.03 -14.71
N ARG A 95 6.02 -18.42 -13.52
CA ARG A 95 6.19 -19.10 -12.24
C ARG A 95 4.90 -19.86 -11.89
N PRO A 96 4.96 -20.92 -11.06
CA PRO A 96 3.79 -21.73 -10.75
C PRO A 96 2.59 -20.94 -10.21
N ALA A 97 2.83 -19.92 -9.37
CA ALA A 97 1.76 -19.06 -8.84
C ALA A 97 1.08 -18.20 -9.91
N GLN A 98 1.82 -17.79 -10.94
CA GLN A 98 1.28 -16.98 -12.04
C GLN A 98 0.39 -17.82 -12.95
N GLU A 99 0.87 -19.03 -13.30
CA GLU A 99 0.11 -19.99 -14.10
C GLU A 99 -1.15 -20.44 -13.36
N ALA A 100 -1.03 -20.83 -12.08
CA ALA A 100 -2.17 -21.28 -11.29
C ALA A 100 -3.27 -20.21 -11.14
N VAL A 101 -2.93 -18.92 -11.09
CA VAL A 101 -3.91 -17.82 -11.11
C VAL A 101 -4.50 -17.61 -12.51
N GLY A 102 -3.68 -17.71 -13.56
CA GLY A 102 -4.09 -17.59 -14.96
C GLY A 102 -5.14 -18.65 -15.36
N ASP A 103 -5.01 -19.86 -14.80
CA ASP A 103 -5.89 -21.01 -15.07
C ASP A 103 -7.20 -21.01 -14.28
N LEU A 104 -7.39 -20.06 -13.36
CA LEU A 104 -8.62 -20.00 -12.56
C LEU A 104 -9.84 -19.73 -13.45
N PRO A 105 -10.97 -20.40 -13.21
CA PRO A 105 -12.23 -20.11 -13.88
C PRO A 105 -12.63 -18.63 -13.76
N VAL A 106 -13.18 -18.06 -14.83
CA VAL A 106 -13.58 -16.64 -14.87
C VAL A 106 -14.66 -16.31 -13.83
N ASN A 107 -15.52 -17.27 -13.48
CA ASN A 107 -16.57 -17.09 -12.47
C ASN A 107 -16.05 -17.00 -11.02
N GLU A 108 -14.77 -17.25 -10.75
CA GLU A 108 -14.17 -17.00 -9.43
C GLU A 108 -14.02 -15.48 -9.19
N ARG A 109 -14.95 -14.92 -8.43
CA ARG A 109 -14.99 -13.47 -8.16
C ARG A 109 -14.08 -13.03 -7.02
N LEU A 110 -13.72 -13.92 -6.10
CA LEU A 110 -12.78 -13.63 -5.02
C LEU A 110 -11.63 -14.64 -5.07
N VAL A 111 -10.42 -14.12 -5.26
CA VAL A 111 -9.19 -14.91 -5.28
C VAL A 111 -8.24 -14.34 -4.23
N LEU A 112 -7.69 -15.17 -3.35
CA LEU A 112 -6.61 -14.77 -2.43
C LEU A 112 -5.35 -15.56 -2.80
N LEU A 113 -4.28 -14.86 -3.17
CA LEU A 113 -2.98 -15.46 -3.47
C LEU A 113 -2.04 -15.26 -2.27
N GLU A 114 -1.69 -16.36 -1.60
CA GLU A 114 -0.60 -16.41 -0.63
C GLU A 114 0.65 -16.97 -1.30
N ALA A 115 1.61 -16.08 -1.57
CA ALA A 115 2.89 -16.45 -2.14
C ALA A 115 3.97 -15.46 -1.73
N GLU A 116 5.18 -15.95 -1.53
CA GLU A 116 6.31 -15.18 -1.01
C GLU A 116 6.60 -13.90 -1.81
N THR A 117 7.35 -12.97 -1.22
CA THR A 117 7.79 -11.77 -1.96
C THR A 117 8.71 -12.17 -3.10
N GLY A 118 8.49 -11.61 -4.29
CA GLY A 118 9.30 -11.95 -5.48
C GLY A 118 8.76 -13.11 -6.32
N SER A 119 7.69 -13.79 -5.88
CA SER A 119 6.98 -14.84 -6.64
C SER A 119 6.22 -14.34 -7.89
N GLY A 120 6.28 -13.03 -8.18
CA GLY A 120 5.64 -12.44 -9.36
C GLY A 120 4.12 -12.31 -9.26
N LYS A 121 3.60 -12.02 -8.05
CA LYS A 121 2.18 -11.79 -7.78
C LYS A 121 1.54 -10.71 -8.66
N THR A 122 2.31 -9.67 -9.01
CA THR A 122 1.87 -8.60 -9.92
C THR A 122 1.49 -9.15 -11.29
N GLU A 123 2.37 -9.96 -11.90
CA GLU A 123 2.11 -10.57 -13.20
C GLU A 123 0.95 -11.59 -13.13
N ALA A 124 0.79 -12.29 -12.00
CA ALA A 124 -0.38 -13.15 -11.77
C ALA A 124 -1.70 -12.35 -11.81
N ALA A 125 -1.73 -11.19 -11.16
CA ALA A 125 -2.89 -10.30 -11.18
C ALA A 125 -3.17 -9.72 -12.58
N LEU A 126 -2.13 -9.38 -13.35
CA LEU A 126 -2.28 -8.93 -14.74
C LEU A 126 -2.77 -10.04 -15.67
N TRP A 127 -2.33 -11.28 -15.46
CA TRP A 127 -2.88 -12.43 -16.19
C TRP A 127 -4.36 -12.62 -15.86
N ARG A 128 -4.74 -12.59 -14.58
CA ARG A 128 -6.15 -12.64 -14.18
C ARG A 128 -6.97 -11.54 -14.84
N PHE A 129 -6.45 -10.31 -14.87
CA PHE A 129 -7.10 -9.18 -15.52
C PHE A 129 -7.33 -9.45 -17.01
N ALA A 130 -6.32 -9.87 -17.76
CA ALA A 130 -6.47 -10.19 -19.18
C ALA A 130 -7.50 -11.31 -19.41
N THR A 131 -7.48 -12.37 -18.60
CA THR A 131 -8.45 -13.47 -18.70
C THR A 131 -9.88 -12.99 -18.48
N LEU A 132 -10.11 -12.10 -17.50
CA LEU A 132 -11.43 -11.53 -17.23
C LEU A 132 -11.89 -10.54 -18.32
N VAL A 133 -10.97 -9.71 -18.86
CA VAL A 133 -11.29 -8.81 -19.98
C VAL A 133 -11.67 -9.60 -21.23
N ALA A 134 -10.92 -10.65 -21.56
CA ALA A 134 -11.24 -11.51 -22.71
C ALA A 134 -12.61 -12.18 -22.59
N ALA A 135 -13.07 -12.44 -21.37
CA ALA A 135 -14.37 -13.02 -21.07
C ALA A 135 -15.50 -11.97 -20.97
N GLY A 136 -15.18 -10.68 -21.00
CA GLY A 136 -16.16 -9.59 -20.83
C GLY A 136 -16.66 -9.42 -19.38
N GLU A 137 -15.98 -10.01 -18.40
CA GLU A 137 -16.38 -9.93 -16.97
C GLU A 137 -15.95 -8.61 -16.31
N VAL A 138 -14.90 -7.96 -16.85
CA VAL A 138 -14.39 -6.67 -16.37
C VAL A 138 -13.93 -5.82 -17.56
N ASP A 139 -14.03 -4.49 -17.42
CA ASP A 139 -13.46 -3.51 -18.37
C ASP A 139 -12.46 -2.55 -17.69
N ALA A 140 -12.15 -2.79 -16.43
CA ALA A 140 -11.21 -1.99 -15.68
C ALA A 140 -10.37 -2.76 -14.65
N LEU A 141 -9.26 -2.15 -14.26
CA LEU A 141 -8.36 -2.60 -13.23
C LEU A 141 -8.12 -1.47 -12.23
N TYR A 142 -8.37 -1.73 -10.95
CA TYR A 142 -7.79 -0.92 -9.88
C TYR A 142 -6.79 -1.77 -9.09
N PHE A 143 -5.53 -1.36 -9.11
CA PHE A 143 -4.46 -2.00 -8.35
C PHE A 143 -4.14 -1.17 -7.10
N ALA A 144 -4.62 -1.64 -5.96
CA ALA A 144 -4.43 -1.04 -4.65
C ALA A 144 -3.16 -1.56 -3.98
N VAL A 145 -2.35 -0.63 -3.48
CA VAL A 145 -1.12 -0.92 -2.73
C VAL A 145 -1.10 -0.15 -1.40
N PRO A 146 -0.29 -0.57 -0.41
CA PRO A 146 -0.30 0.06 0.92
C PRO A 146 0.26 1.48 0.96
N THR A 147 1.14 1.86 0.04
CA THR A 147 1.83 3.16 0.11
C THR A 147 1.87 3.91 -1.22
N ARG A 148 2.04 5.24 -1.15
CA ARG A 148 2.18 6.10 -2.34
C ARG A 148 3.42 5.77 -3.16
N ALA A 149 4.52 5.41 -2.51
CA ALA A 149 5.77 4.99 -3.17
C ALA A 149 5.56 3.69 -3.95
N ALA A 150 4.91 2.70 -3.32
CA ALA A 150 4.49 1.46 -3.97
C ALA A 150 3.64 1.74 -5.23
N ALA A 151 2.70 2.68 -5.11
CA ALA A 151 1.78 3.00 -6.21
C ALA A 151 2.55 3.56 -7.41
N ARG A 152 3.52 4.44 -7.18
CA ARG A 152 4.35 5.02 -8.25
C ARG A 152 5.24 3.97 -8.93
N GLN A 153 5.89 3.08 -8.17
CA GLN A 153 6.71 2.03 -8.77
C GLN A 153 5.86 1.05 -9.57
N LEU A 154 4.72 0.63 -9.00
CA LEU A 154 3.81 -0.30 -9.63
C LEU A 154 3.12 0.30 -10.86
N GLN A 155 2.74 1.58 -10.84
CA GLN A 155 2.12 2.26 -11.99
C GLN A 155 3.02 2.17 -13.23
N ARG A 156 4.34 2.40 -13.08
CA ARG A 156 5.30 2.25 -14.18
C ARG A 156 5.33 0.82 -14.73
N ARG A 157 5.38 -0.18 -13.84
CA ARG A 157 5.39 -1.60 -14.23
C ARG A 157 4.10 -2.03 -14.93
N VAL A 158 2.95 -1.59 -14.41
CA VAL A 158 1.64 -1.85 -15.03
C VAL A 158 1.58 -1.16 -16.39
N ASN A 159 1.99 0.10 -16.50
CA ASN A 159 1.97 0.83 -17.78
C ASN A 159 2.80 0.13 -18.87
N ALA A 160 3.99 -0.37 -18.53
CA ALA A 160 4.82 -1.15 -19.44
C ALA A 160 4.15 -2.49 -19.86
N ALA A 161 3.38 -3.12 -18.96
CA ALA A 161 2.59 -4.29 -19.32
C ALA A 161 1.41 -3.95 -20.24
N LEU A 162 0.72 -2.82 -20.02
CA LEU A 162 -0.41 -2.40 -20.86
C LEU A 162 0.00 -2.20 -22.33
N GLN A 163 1.20 -1.67 -22.59
CA GLN A 163 1.76 -1.52 -23.94
C GLN A 163 1.81 -2.86 -24.71
N ARG A 164 2.12 -3.95 -23.99
CA ARG A 164 2.21 -5.29 -24.55
C ARG A 164 0.85 -5.98 -24.62
N MET A 165 -0.05 -5.68 -23.69
CA MET A 165 -1.34 -6.37 -23.57
C MET A 165 -2.42 -5.83 -24.51
N PHE A 166 -2.46 -4.52 -24.78
CA PHE A 166 -3.64 -3.86 -25.39
C PHE A 166 -3.34 -3.03 -26.64
N ASP A 167 -4.32 -2.97 -27.56
CA ASP A 167 -4.32 -2.11 -28.74
C ASP A 167 -5.74 -1.58 -29.08
N PRO A 168 -6.01 -0.26 -29.00
CA PRO A 168 -5.09 0.79 -28.58
C PRO A 168 -4.66 0.63 -27.11
N THR A 169 -3.45 1.11 -26.80
CA THR A 169 -2.89 0.98 -25.46
C THR A 169 -3.51 1.99 -24.48
N PRO A 170 -4.15 1.54 -23.39
CA PRO A 170 -4.61 2.43 -22.32
C PRO A 170 -3.45 2.92 -21.46
N GLU A 171 -3.61 4.08 -20.83
CA GLU A 171 -2.63 4.65 -19.90
C GLU A 171 -3.01 4.29 -18.46
N ALA A 172 -2.08 3.69 -17.71
CA ALA A 172 -2.28 3.50 -16.27
C ALA A 172 -2.22 4.87 -15.58
N ILE A 173 -3.26 5.26 -14.84
CA ILE A 173 -3.23 6.47 -14.02
C ILE A 173 -2.63 6.19 -12.65
N LEU A 174 -1.96 7.18 -12.05
CA LEU A 174 -1.57 7.15 -10.64
C LEU A 174 -2.70 7.73 -9.78
N ALA A 175 -3.44 6.86 -9.09
CA ALA A 175 -4.51 7.23 -8.17
C ALA A 175 -3.95 7.64 -6.80
N VAL A 176 -3.15 8.70 -6.77
CA VAL A 176 -2.60 9.33 -5.57
C VAL A 176 -2.97 10.81 -5.58
N PRO A 177 -3.79 11.30 -4.61
CA PRO A 177 -4.21 12.69 -4.59
C PRO A 177 -3.02 13.68 -4.66
N GLY A 178 -3.14 14.66 -5.56
CA GLY A 178 -2.11 15.68 -5.78
C GLY A 178 -0.94 15.23 -6.66
N GLN A 179 -0.90 13.99 -7.13
CA GLN A 179 0.07 13.51 -8.12
C GLN A 179 -0.66 13.16 -9.42
N LEU A 180 -0.74 14.12 -10.34
CA LEU A 180 -1.37 13.93 -11.65
C LEU A 180 -0.39 13.21 -12.59
N LEU A 181 -0.57 11.90 -12.79
CA LEU A 181 0.23 11.10 -13.71
C LEU A 181 -0.68 10.14 -14.47
N SER A 182 -0.51 10.07 -15.79
CA SER A 182 -1.20 9.12 -16.67
C SER A 182 -0.24 8.62 -17.73
N GLY A 183 0.01 7.30 -17.72
CA GLY A 183 1.09 6.73 -18.51
C GLY A 183 2.44 7.31 -18.07
N GLU A 184 3.11 8.00 -18.98
CA GLU A 184 4.35 8.72 -18.72
C GLU A 184 4.15 10.24 -18.56
N ALA A 185 2.95 10.76 -18.88
CA ALA A 185 2.66 12.19 -18.88
C ALA A 185 2.31 12.68 -17.47
N ALA A 186 2.95 13.77 -17.04
CA ALA A 186 2.66 14.46 -15.80
C ALA A 186 1.71 15.66 -16.03
N GLY A 187 0.76 15.82 -15.12
CA GLY A 187 -0.22 16.91 -15.14
C GLY A 187 0.12 18.01 -14.15
N ARG A 188 -0.18 19.26 -14.52
CA ARG A 188 -0.22 20.42 -13.64
C ARG A 188 -1.66 20.94 -13.54
N PRO A 189 -2.20 21.16 -12.33
CA PRO A 189 -3.53 21.75 -12.19
C PRO A 189 -3.51 23.22 -12.65
N LEU A 190 -4.60 23.62 -13.30
CA LEU A 190 -4.89 24.99 -13.74
C LEU A 190 -6.19 25.50 -13.09
N PRO A 191 -6.42 26.83 -13.08
CA PRO A 191 -7.70 27.40 -12.69
C PRO A 191 -8.88 26.79 -13.44
N GLY A 192 -10.05 26.74 -12.79
CA GLY A 192 -11.27 26.21 -13.41
C GLY A 192 -11.29 24.69 -13.55
N PHE A 193 -10.56 23.96 -12.72
CA PHE A 193 -10.48 22.49 -12.71
C PHE A 193 -9.90 21.88 -14.00
N ALA A 194 -9.11 22.66 -14.75
CA ALA A 194 -8.39 22.16 -15.90
C ALA A 194 -7.04 21.57 -15.48
N VAL A 195 -6.48 20.70 -16.33
CA VAL A 195 -5.14 20.15 -16.18
C VAL A 195 -4.35 20.39 -17.45
N LEU A 196 -3.12 20.87 -17.30
CA LEU A 196 -2.13 20.95 -18.37
C LEU A 196 -1.23 19.71 -18.28
N TRP A 197 -1.25 18.89 -19.31
CA TRP A 197 -0.32 17.77 -19.45
C TRP A 197 0.99 18.26 -20.09
N ASP A 198 2.10 17.65 -19.68
CA ASP A 198 3.45 17.98 -20.19
C ASP A 198 3.72 17.45 -21.60
N ASP A 199 2.90 16.51 -22.07
CA ASP A 199 2.83 16.13 -23.47
C ASP A 199 1.76 16.96 -24.22
N THR A 200 1.99 17.19 -25.52
CA THR A 200 1.02 17.91 -26.37
C THR A 200 -0.08 17.00 -26.89
N THR A 201 -0.21 15.79 -26.35
CA THR A 201 -1.10 14.74 -26.87
C THR A 201 -2.47 14.84 -26.22
N ALA A 202 -3.52 15.06 -27.02
CA ALA A 202 -4.88 15.02 -26.52
C ALA A 202 -5.27 13.57 -26.15
N ARG A 203 -5.47 13.32 -24.85
CA ARG A 203 -5.89 12.02 -24.30
C ARG A 203 -7.14 12.21 -23.43
N PRO A 204 -8.35 12.13 -24.01
CA PRO A 204 -9.60 12.35 -23.25
C PRO A 204 -9.79 11.42 -22.05
N ALA A 205 -9.28 10.17 -22.12
CA ALA A 205 -9.26 9.19 -21.03
C ALA A 205 -8.58 9.69 -19.74
N ARG A 206 -7.71 10.70 -19.82
CA ARG A 206 -7.07 11.31 -18.64
C ARG A 206 -8.03 12.04 -17.73
N TRP A 207 -9.28 12.27 -18.16
CA TRP A 207 -10.36 12.82 -17.33
C TRP A 207 -10.48 12.15 -15.94
N ALA A 208 -10.23 10.84 -15.87
CA ALA A 208 -10.24 10.09 -14.61
C ALA A 208 -9.08 10.47 -13.66
N ALA A 209 -7.92 10.85 -14.19
CA ALA A 209 -6.74 11.27 -13.43
C ALA A 209 -6.85 12.72 -12.92
N GLU A 210 -7.66 13.57 -13.54
CA GLU A 210 -7.72 15.01 -13.25
C GLU A 210 -8.31 15.34 -11.87
N HIS A 211 -9.01 14.41 -11.22
CA HIS A 211 -9.61 14.62 -9.91
C HIS A 211 -9.71 13.33 -9.10
N ALA A 212 -9.35 13.37 -7.81
CA ALA A 212 -9.25 12.18 -6.97
C ALA A 212 -10.55 11.38 -6.82
N ALA A 213 -11.70 12.04 -6.88
CA ALA A 213 -13.00 11.35 -6.86
C ALA A 213 -13.33 10.58 -8.16
N ARG A 214 -12.56 10.80 -9.25
CA ARG A 214 -12.72 10.15 -10.56
C ARG A 214 -11.75 8.99 -10.77
N PHE A 215 -10.79 8.76 -9.87
CA PHE A 215 -9.78 7.70 -10.05
C PHE A 215 -10.37 6.32 -10.31
N LEU A 216 -11.47 5.96 -9.61
CA LEU A 216 -12.13 4.67 -9.79
C LEU A 216 -12.95 4.58 -11.10
N ALA A 217 -13.04 5.67 -11.86
CA ALA A 217 -13.64 5.70 -13.20
C ALA A 217 -12.63 5.44 -14.32
N ALA A 218 -11.33 5.26 -14.02
CA ALA A 218 -10.34 4.92 -15.04
C ALA A 218 -10.56 3.50 -15.60
N GLN A 219 -10.00 3.23 -16.79
CA GLN A 219 -9.81 1.87 -17.29
C GLN A 219 -8.74 1.14 -16.50
N VAL A 220 -7.58 1.78 -16.26
CA VAL A 220 -6.53 1.21 -15.42
C VAL A 220 -6.00 2.27 -14.45
N ALA A 221 -6.12 1.98 -13.16
CA ALA A 221 -5.60 2.82 -12.09
C ALA A 221 -4.71 2.01 -11.14
N VAL A 222 -3.61 2.62 -10.72
CA VAL A 222 -2.75 2.11 -9.64
C VAL A 222 -2.69 3.17 -8.55
N GLY A 223 -3.04 2.83 -7.32
CA GLY A 223 -3.13 3.81 -6.24
C GLY A 223 -3.14 3.19 -4.86
N THR A 224 -3.31 4.01 -3.83
CA THR A 224 -3.36 3.48 -2.45
C THR A 224 -4.66 2.75 -2.19
N VAL A 225 -4.62 1.81 -1.24
CA VAL A 225 -5.82 1.08 -0.77
C VAL A 225 -6.89 2.01 -0.20
N ASP A 226 -6.48 3.17 0.34
CA ASP A 226 -7.36 4.18 0.91
C ASP A 226 -8.33 4.76 -0.11
N GLN A 227 -7.88 4.95 -1.35
CA GLN A 227 -8.75 5.49 -2.41
C GLN A 227 -9.90 4.54 -2.76
N VAL A 228 -9.66 3.22 -2.70
CA VAL A 228 -10.71 2.23 -2.91
C VAL A 228 -11.61 2.16 -1.67
N ALA A 229 -11.01 2.18 -0.48
CA ALA A 229 -11.72 2.21 0.80
C ALA A 229 -12.77 3.34 0.88
N LEU A 230 -12.49 4.52 0.31
CA LEU A 230 -13.46 5.63 0.24
C LEU A 230 -14.78 5.27 -0.47
N GLY A 231 -14.81 4.25 -1.33
CA GLY A 231 -16.05 3.74 -1.94
C GLY A 231 -16.93 2.90 -0.99
N GLY A 232 -16.35 2.41 0.11
CA GLY A 232 -17.02 1.64 1.16
C GLY A 232 -17.36 2.44 2.42
N LEU A 233 -17.01 3.72 2.48
CA LEU A 233 -17.19 4.59 3.64
C LEU A 233 -18.28 5.64 3.40
N ARG A 234 -18.83 6.21 4.48
CA ARG A 234 -19.76 7.35 4.46
C ARG A 234 -19.00 8.64 4.18
N ALA A 235 -18.35 8.70 3.02
CA ALA A 235 -17.56 9.82 2.54
C ALA A 235 -18.16 10.40 1.26
N LYS A 236 -17.98 11.70 1.01
CA LYS A 236 -18.47 12.39 -0.20
C LYS A 236 -18.02 11.65 -1.45
N TYR A 237 -18.98 11.44 -2.36
CA TYR A 237 -18.83 10.66 -3.60
C TYR A 237 -18.58 9.15 -3.42
N ALA A 238 -18.86 8.56 -2.25
CA ALA A 238 -18.76 7.12 -2.05
C ALA A 238 -19.63 6.30 -3.02
N HIS A 239 -20.85 6.76 -3.33
CA HIS A 239 -21.72 6.09 -4.30
C HIS A 239 -21.14 6.10 -5.71
N LEU A 240 -20.60 7.25 -6.15
CA LEU A 240 -19.91 7.40 -7.42
C LEU A 240 -18.75 6.40 -7.50
N ARG A 241 -17.84 6.44 -6.51
CA ARG A 241 -16.69 5.53 -6.39
C ARG A 241 -17.12 4.08 -6.47
N GLY A 242 -18.13 3.71 -5.69
CA GLY A 242 -18.69 2.37 -5.63
C GLY A 242 -19.26 1.87 -6.95
N SER A 243 -19.93 2.74 -7.70
CA SER A 243 -20.57 2.37 -8.96
C SER A 243 -19.55 2.32 -10.10
N ALA A 244 -18.62 3.28 -10.14
CA ALA A 244 -17.53 3.30 -11.09
C ALA A 244 -16.60 2.09 -10.94
N LEU A 245 -16.40 1.60 -9.72
CA LEU A 245 -15.57 0.42 -9.42
C LEU A 245 -16.23 -0.89 -9.84
N SER A 246 -17.55 -0.97 -9.98
CA SER A 246 -18.29 -2.23 -10.16
C SER A 246 -17.88 -3.05 -11.39
N ARG A 247 -17.34 -2.39 -12.41
CA ARG A 247 -16.82 -2.96 -13.68
C ARG A 247 -15.34 -3.37 -13.60
N ALA A 248 -14.68 -3.15 -12.47
CA ALA A 248 -13.26 -3.37 -12.30
C ALA A 248 -12.92 -4.71 -11.62
N LEU A 249 -11.79 -5.29 -12.02
CA LEU A 249 -11.01 -6.14 -11.13
C LEU A 249 -10.32 -5.25 -10.09
N VAL A 250 -10.61 -5.49 -8.82
CA VAL A 250 -9.95 -4.81 -7.69
C VAL A 250 -8.86 -5.72 -7.15
N VAL A 251 -7.60 -5.32 -7.33
CA VAL A 251 -6.45 -6.03 -6.76
C VAL A 251 -6.01 -5.29 -5.50
N ILE A 252 -5.88 -5.97 -4.37
CA ILE A 252 -5.30 -5.41 -3.14
C ILE A 252 -4.01 -6.17 -2.82
N ASP A 253 -2.89 -5.46 -2.92
CA ASP A 253 -1.57 -6.00 -2.58
C ASP A 253 -1.26 -5.85 -1.09
N GLU A 254 -0.44 -6.77 -0.57
CA GLU A 254 0.01 -6.83 0.82
C GLU A 254 -1.13 -6.73 1.84
N VAL A 255 -2.15 -7.59 1.69
CA VAL A 255 -3.18 -7.74 2.72
C VAL A 255 -2.53 -8.38 3.97
N HIS A 256 -2.49 -7.65 5.08
CA HIS A 256 -1.92 -8.11 6.35
C HIS A 256 -2.84 -7.81 7.55
N ALA A 257 -2.53 -8.41 8.71
CA ALA A 257 -3.41 -8.42 9.89
C ALA A 257 -3.20 -7.23 10.85
N SER A 258 -2.21 -6.38 10.59
CA SER A 258 -1.62 -5.49 11.59
C SER A 258 -2.46 -4.25 11.92
N ASP A 259 -3.43 -3.88 11.07
CA ASP A 259 -4.37 -2.78 11.31
C ASP A 259 -5.81 -3.29 11.26
N ALA A 260 -6.44 -3.41 12.43
CA ALA A 260 -7.79 -3.92 12.57
C ALA A 260 -8.84 -2.96 11.95
N TYR A 261 -8.62 -1.65 12.04
CA TYR A 261 -9.53 -0.65 11.47
C TYR A 261 -9.54 -0.75 9.95
N MET A 262 -8.34 -0.69 9.33
CA MET A 262 -8.21 -0.77 7.87
C MET A 262 -8.69 -2.11 7.32
N THR A 263 -8.43 -3.21 8.03
CA THR A 263 -8.94 -4.53 7.63
C THR A 263 -10.47 -4.54 7.54
N GLU A 264 -11.18 -3.98 8.53
CA GLU A 264 -12.65 -3.93 8.49
C GLU A 264 -13.18 -3.03 7.37
N VAL A 265 -12.52 -1.89 7.14
CA VAL A 265 -12.87 -0.98 6.05
C VAL A 265 -12.71 -1.65 4.68
N GLN A 266 -11.57 -2.29 4.44
CA GLN A 266 -11.30 -2.98 3.18
C GLN A 266 -12.24 -4.19 2.99
N LEU A 267 -12.50 -4.96 4.06
CA LEU A 267 -13.43 -6.10 4.02
C LEU A 267 -14.85 -5.64 3.64
N ALA A 268 -15.34 -4.56 4.24
CA ALA A 268 -16.64 -3.99 3.91
C ALA A 268 -16.71 -3.51 2.45
N MET A 269 -15.66 -2.85 1.98
CA MET A 269 -15.54 -2.41 0.58
C MET A 269 -15.55 -3.60 -0.39
N VAL A 270 -14.72 -4.62 -0.15
CA VAL A 270 -14.65 -5.81 -1.02
C VAL A 270 -15.97 -6.58 -1.02
N ARG A 271 -16.61 -6.76 0.13
CA ARG A 271 -17.95 -7.40 0.21
C ARG A 271 -18.99 -6.63 -0.60
N SER A 272 -18.98 -5.30 -0.50
CA SER A 272 -19.87 -4.42 -1.25
C SER A 272 -19.62 -4.49 -2.76
N HIS A 273 -18.34 -4.56 -3.17
CA HIS A 273 -17.93 -4.75 -4.56
C HIS A 273 -18.39 -6.10 -5.13
N LEU A 274 -18.14 -7.19 -4.40
CA LEU A 274 -18.57 -8.54 -4.77
C LEU A 274 -20.10 -8.67 -4.84
N ALA A 275 -20.83 -7.99 -3.95
CA ALA A 275 -22.30 -7.96 -3.96
C ALA A 275 -22.89 -7.26 -5.19
N LEU A 276 -22.13 -6.38 -5.85
CA LEU A 276 -22.48 -5.79 -7.15
C LEU A 276 -22.08 -6.68 -8.34
N GLY A 277 -21.45 -7.83 -8.09
CA GLY A 277 -20.96 -8.74 -9.13
C GLY A 277 -19.51 -8.51 -9.55
N GLY A 278 -18.80 -7.58 -8.90
CA GLY A 278 -17.41 -7.27 -9.23
C GLY A 278 -16.43 -8.39 -8.89
N HIS A 279 -15.20 -8.27 -9.40
CA HIS A 279 -14.10 -9.20 -9.15
C HIS A 279 -13.06 -8.58 -8.21
N ALA A 280 -12.53 -9.37 -7.28
CA ALA A 280 -11.48 -8.98 -6.35
C ALA A 280 -10.37 -10.03 -6.28
N MET A 281 -9.13 -9.58 -6.26
CA MET A 281 -7.94 -10.39 -5.99
C MET A 281 -7.17 -9.79 -4.82
N LEU A 282 -6.95 -10.61 -3.79
CA LEU A 282 -6.20 -10.25 -2.60
C LEU A 282 -4.84 -10.93 -2.68
N MET A 283 -3.77 -10.23 -2.35
CA MET A 283 -2.42 -10.76 -2.41
C MET A 283 -1.71 -10.54 -1.09
N SER A 284 -0.97 -11.55 -0.63
CA SER A 284 -0.18 -11.45 0.58
C SER A 284 1.06 -12.32 0.49
N ALA A 285 2.18 -11.84 1.05
CA ALA A 285 3.35 -12.68 1.27
C ALA A 285 3.02 -13.84 2.21
N THR A 286 2.31 -13.54 3.30
CA THR A 286 1.90 -14.50 4.32
C THR A 286 0.67 -13.98 5.06
N LEU A 287 -0.32 -14.82 5.30
CA LEU A 287 -1.52 -14.44 6.04
C LEU A 287 -1.86 -15.50 7.09
N GLY A 288 -1.83 -15.11 8.37
CA GLY A 288 -2.24 -16.00 9.47
C GLY A 288 -3.73 -16.37 9.40
N ALA A 289 -4.12 -17.48 10.01
CA ALA A 289 -5.47 -18.03 9.93
C ALA A 289 -6.55 -17.03 10.35
N ALA A 290 -6.30 -16.27 11.43
CA ALA A 290 -7.23 -15.27 11.92
C ALA A 290 -7.54 -14.19 10.88
N ALA A 291 -6.55 -13.77 10.09
CA ALA A 291 -6.75 -12.77 9.04
C ALA A 291 -7.31 -13.39 7.76
N ARG A 292 -6.74 -14.51 7.30
CA ARG A 292 -7.20 -15.24 6.10
C ARG A 292 -8.68 -15.56 6.15
N ARG A 293 -9.15 -16.09 7.27
CA ARG A 293 -10.54 -16.53 7.41
C ARG A 293 -11.54 -15.37 7.49
N LYS A 294 -11.14 -14.16 7.89
CA LYS A 294 -12.00 -12.96 7.77
C LYS A 294 -12.37 -12.66 6.31
N TRP A 295 -11.38 -12.75 5.43
CA TRP A 295 -11.55 -12.52 3.99
C TRP A 295 -12.42 -13.59 3.32
N LEU A 296 -12.30 -14.84 3.78
CA LEU A 296 -13.06 -15.98 3.26
C LEU A 296 -14.38 -16.24 4.00
N ASN A 297 -14.67 -15.50 5.08
CA ASN A 297 -15.81 -15.69 5.97
C ASN A 297 -15.89 -17.11 6.59
N GLU A 298 -14.75 -17.63 7.06
CA GLU A 298 -14.61 -18.93 7.75
C GLU A 298 -14.33 -18.73 9.26
N ALA A 299 -14.67 -19.71 10.11
CA ALA A 299 -14.28 -19.72 11.53
C ALA A 299 -12.83 -20.22 11.69
N VAL A 300 -12.02 -19.77 12.65
CA VAL A 300 -10.63 -20.27 12.88
C VAL A 300 -10.63 -21.72 13.40
N ALA A 301 -9.72 -22.58 12.92
CA ALA A 301 -9.60 -23.97 13.43
C ALA A 301 -8.57 -24.03 14.55
N ASP A 302 -8.21 -25.24 14.98
CA ASP A 302 -7.09 -25.42 15.90
C ASP A 302 -5.75 -25.14 15.19
N LEU A 303 -4.75 -24.76 15.99
CA LEU A 303 -3.41 -24.40 15.51
C LEU A 303 -2.77 -25.47 14.61
N ALA A 304 -2.89 -26.75 14.93
CA ALA A 304 -2.23 -27.81 14.17
C ALA A 304 -2.83 -27.94 12.77
N THR A 305 -4.16 -27.86 12.68
CA THR A 305 -4.88 -27.84 11.41
C THR A 305 -4.51 -26.63 10.55
N ASP A 306 -4.42 -25.43 11.13
CA ASP A 306 -4.06 -24.23 10.38
C ASP A 306 -2.58 -24.20 9.95
N ILE A 307 -1.66 -24.79 10.74
CA ILE A 307 -0.26 -25.01 10.34
C ILE A 307 -0.14 -25.96 9.14
N ALA A 308 -0.98 -26.99 9.06
CA ALA A 308 -0.92 -28.00 8.00
C ALA A 308 -1.50 -27.52 6.66
N ARG A 309 -2.11 -26.33 6.60
CA ARG A 309 -2.64 -25.75 5.35
C ARG A 309 -1.51 -25.40 4.37
N PRO A 310 -1.73 -25.54 3.06
CA PRO A 310 -0.68 -25.37 2.07
C PRO A 310 -0.12 -23.94 2.03
N TYR A 311 1.13 -23.86 1.60
CA TYR A 311 1.83 -22.63 1.24
C TYR A 311 2.96 -22.96 0.25
N PRO A 312 3.12 -22.22 -0.86
CA PRO A 312 2.21 -21.20 -1.38
C PRO A 312 0.82 -21.76 -1.73
N ALA A 313 -0.19 -20.89 -1.77
CA ALA A 313 -1.58 -21.32 -2.00
C ALA A 313 -2.44 -20.24 -2.65
N ILE A 314 -3.44 -20.69 -3.42
CA ILE A 314 -4.55 -19.87 -3.90
C ILE A 314 -5.80 -20.26 -3.11
N TRP A 315 -6.54 -19.28 -2.64
CA TRP A 315 -7.82 -19.48 -1.98
C TRP A 315 -8.94 -18.94 -2.84
N THR A 316 -9.97 -19.76 -2.97
CA THR A 316 -11.17 -19.45 -3.76
C THR A 316 -12.41 -19.83 -2.96
N THR A 317 -13.59 -19.64 -3.54
CA THR A 317 -14.85 -20.14 -2.97
C THR A 317 -14.88 -21.68 -2.81
N ARG A 318 -13.99 -22.39 -3.52
CA ARG A 318 -13.83 -23.85 -3.42
C ARG A 318 -12.81 -24.30 -2.36
N GLY A 319 -12.20 -23.36 -1.63
CA GLY A 319 -11.18 -23.63 -0.62
C GLY A 319 -9.74 -23.44 -1.13
N PRO A 320 -8.74 -23.88 -0.34
CA PRO A 320 -7.32 -23.78 -0.70
C PRO A 320 -6.94 -24.72 -1.84
N GLN A 321 -6.13 -24.20 -2.74
CA GLN A 321 -5.44 -24.94 -3.79
C GLN A 321 -3.93 -24.75 -3.59
N PRO A 322 -3.16 -25.82 -3.36
CA PRO A 322 -1.71 -25.71 -3.23
C PRO A 322 -1.10 -25.25 -4.55
N VAL A 323 -0.10 -24.39 -4.46
CA VAL A 323 0.71 -23.96 -5.60
C VAL A 323 2.09 -24.57 -5.44
N ALA A 324 2.66 -25.10 -6.52
CA ALA A 324 4.01 -25.63 -6.47
C ALA A 324 5.01 -24.52 -6.06
N PRO A 325 6.00 -24.82 -5.21
CA PRO A 325 7.05 -23.86 -4.89
C PRO A 325 7.82 -23.51 -6.17
N ASP A 326 8.37 -22.31 -6.23
CA ASP A 326 9.30 -21.96 -7.29
C ASP A 326 10.60 -22.76 -7.09
N ASN A 327 11.16 -23.34 -8.15
CA ASN A 327 12.39 -24.14 -8.06
C ASN A 327 13.59 -23.33 -7.53
N ASP A 328 13.50 -22.01 -7.59
CA ASP A 328 14.51 -21.07 -7.11
C ASP A 328 14.19 -20.44 -5.73
N ALA A 329 13.08 -20.82 -5.09
CA ALA A 329 12.57 -20.21 -3.86
C ALA A 329 13.26 -20.69 -2.57
N ASP A 330 13.71 -21.95 -2.54
CA ASP A 330 14.20 -22.56 -1.30
C ASP A 330 15.52 -21.92 -0.87
N LYS A 331 15.46 -21.17 0.24
CA LYS A 331 16.62 -20.56 0.90
C LYS A 331 16.67 -20.95 2.37
N ALA A 332 17.84 -21.41 2.78
CA ALA A 332 18.19 -21.57 4.19
C ALA A 332 18.66 -20.22 4.74
N VAL A 333 17.94 -19.69 5.73
CA VAL A 333 18.27 -18.43 6.40
C VAL A 333 18.70 -18.72 7.82
N HIS A 334 19.92 -18.35 8.17
CA HIS A 334 20.41 -18.35 9.54
C HIS A 334 19.92 -17.10 10.25
N ILE A 335 19.25 -17.27 11.39
CA ILE A 335 18.72 -16.16 12.18
C ILE A 335 19.32 -16.22 13.57
N GLU A 336 19.88 -15.09 14.00
CA GLU A 336 20.53 -14.95 15.29
C GLU A 336 19.94 -13.78 16.07
N VAL A 337 19.88 -13.93 17.39
CA VAL A 337 19.46 -12.86 18.30
C VAL A 337 20.67 -12.09 18.77
N HIS A 338 20.59 -10.76 18.68
CA HIS A 338 21.51 -9.85 19.36
C HIS A 338 20.79 -9.18 20.52
N ARG A 339 21.33 -9.32 21.74
CA ARG A 339 20.80 -8.67 22.94
C ARG A 339 21.34 -7.25 23.05
N GLY A 340 20.45 -6.28 23.01
CA GLY A 340 20.76 -4.87 22.90
C GLY A 340 20.46 -4.36 21.50
N TRP A 341 19.83 -3.18 21.44
CA TRP A 341 19.31 -2.56 20.22
C TRP A 341 19.67 -1.08 20.08
N SER A 342 20.75 -0.64 20.72
CA SER A 342 21.27 0.71 20.50
C SER A 342 21.72 0.91 19.06
N GLY A 343 21.76 2.17 18.60
CA GLY A 343 22.34 2.50 17.30
C GLY A 343 23.80 2.05 17.17
N ASP A 344 24.60 2.19 18.23
CA ASP A 344 26.01 1.77 18.24
C ASP A 344 26.17 0.25 18.03
N ALA A 345 25.35 -0.56 18.70
CA ALA A 345 25.41 -2.02 18.57
C ALA A 345 25.06 -2.45 17.13
N ALA A 346 24.03 -1.85 16.53
CA ALA A 346 23.68 -2.10 15.13
C ALA A 346 24.79 -1.64 14.18
N ALA A 347 25.41 -0.49 14.46
CA ALA A 347 26.49 0.07 13.65
C ALA A 347 27.75 -0.81 13.66
N VAL A 348 28.15 -1.35 14.81
CA VAL A 348 29.30 -2.28 14.92
C VAL A 348 29.11 -3.47 13.98
N LEU A 349 27.97 -4.16 14.07
CA LEU A 349 27.65 -5.30 13.22
C LEU A 349 27.65 -4.93 11.73
N ALA A 350 27.05 -3.78 11.39
CA ALA A 350 26.97 -3.32 10.00
C ALA A 350 28.34 -2.97 9.42
N LEU A 351 29.17 -2.27 10.18
CA LEU A 351 30.52 -1.88 9.79
C LEU A 351 31.42 -3.10 9.61
N GLU A 352 31.40 -4.05 10.53
CA GLU A 352 32.18 -5.29 10.43
C GLU A 352 31.88 -6.04 9.13
N ALA A 353 30.60 -6.20 8.79
CA ALA A 353 30.19 -6.89 7.58
C ALA A 353 30.53 -6.09 6.30
N ALA A 354 30.22 -4.79 6.28
CA ALA A 354 30.49 -3.95 5.12
C ALA A 354 31.99 -3.80 4.83
N ASN A 355 32.84 -3.78 5.87
CA ASN A 355 34.30 -3.80 5.72
C ASN A 355 34.82 -5.05 5.02
N ARG A 356 34.11 -6.17 5.14
CA ARG A 356 34.40 -7.42 4.44
C ARG A 356 33.77 -7.48 3.04
N GLY A 357 33.23 -6.35 2.56
CA GLY A 357 32.63 -6.22 1.24
C GLY A 357 31.14 -6.55 1.16
N ALA A 358 30.48 -6.83 2.29
CA ALA A 358 29.05 -7.15 2.30
C ALA A 358 28.15 -5.94 2.05
N ARG A 359 27.04 -6.17 1.35
CA ARG A 359 25.89 -5.26 1.29
C ARG A 359 25.01 -5.52 2.51
N VAL A 360 24.97 -4.57 3.43
CA VAL A 360 24.25 -4.67 4.70
C VAL A 360 22.99 -3.82 4.62
N LEU A 361 21.86 -4.46 4.89
CA LEU A 361 20.58 -3.78 5.08
C LEU A 361 20.26 -3.72 6.57
N VAL A 362 20.08 -2.51 7.09
CA VAL A 362 19.73 -2.27 8.50
C VAL A 362 18.33 -1.68 8.58
N ILE A 363 17.37 -2.44 9.12
CA ILE A 363 15.99 -2.00 9.30
C ILE A 363 15.71 -1.76 10.78
N ARG A 364 15.45 -0.51 11.13
CA ARG A 364 15.12 -0.07 12.49
C ARG A 364 13.63 0.23 12.59
N ASN A 365 13.00 -0.11 13.71
CA ASN A 365 11.56 0.10 13.87
C ASN A 365 11.17 1.58 13.98
N THR A 366 12.08 2.43 14.43
CA THR A 366 11.83 3.87 14.61
C THR A 366 12.84 4.72 13.85
N VAL A 367 12.40 5.91 13.43
CA VAL A 367 13.28 6.89 12.77
C VAL A 367 14.44 7.29 13.69
N MET A 368 14.17 7.44 14.99
CA MET A 368 15.20 7.78 15.98
C MET A 368 16.31 6.73 16.02
N ARG A 369 16.00 5.43 16.14
CA ARG A 369 17.02 4.38 16.12
C ARG A 369 17.75 4.28 14.77
N ALA A 370 17.06 4.57 13.65
CA ALA A 370 17.71 4.65 12.34
C ALA A 370 18.73 5.79 12.30
N GLN A 371 18.38 6.97 12.82
CA GLN A 371 19.28 8.13 12.92
C GLN A 371 20.46 7.87 13.86
N GLU A 372 20.25 7.22 15.01
CA GLU A 372 21.34 6.81 15.92
C GLU A 372 22.32 5.86 15.23
N THR A 373 21.81 4.81 14.57
CA THR A 373 22.64 3.84 13.84
C THR A 373 23.42 4.52 12.72
N PHE A 374 22.76 5.43 12.00
CA PHE A 374 23.38 6.21 10.93
C PHE A 374 24.48 7.11 11.48
N ALA A 375 24.25 7.83 12.58
CA ALA A 375 25.26 8.69 13.21
C ALA A 375 26.53 7.91 13.58
N ALA A 376 26.37 6.75 14.20
CA ALA A 376 27.49 5.89 14.58
C ALA A 376 28.27 5.36 13.35
N CYS A 377 27.57 4.91 12.30
CA CYS A 377 28.22 4.50 11.05
C CYS A 377 28.92 5.67 10.34
N ASN A 378 28.29 6.84 10.31
CA ASN A 378 28.78 8.03 9.62
C ASN A 378 30.02 8.60 10.28
N ALA A 379 30.11 8.52 11.62
CA ALA A 379 31.31 8.90 12.36
C ALA A 379 32.51 7.97 12.06
N ALA A 380 32.27 6.69 11.78
CA ALA A 380 33.33 5.71 11.57
C ALA A 380 33.75 5.54 10.11
N ARG A 381 32.78 5.34 9.20
CA ARG A 381 33.00 5.01 7.77
C ARG A 381 31.89 5.61 6.88
N PRO A 382 31.89 6.94 6.68
CA PRO A 382 30.90 7.60 5.84
C PRO A 382 30.92 7.10 4.38
N ASP A 383 32.07 6.60 3.91
CA ASP A 383 32.28 6.07 2.56
C ASP A 383 31.56 4.73 2.28
N LEU A 384 31.13 4.03 3.34
CA LEU A 384 30.37 2.78 3.24
C LEU A 384 28.85 3.00 3.24
N LEU A 385 28.38 4.18 3.66
CA LEU A 385 26.97 4.47 3.75
C LEU A 385 26.33 4.68 2.37
N LEU A 386 25.02 4.50 2.31
CA LEU A 386 24.18 5.05 1.25
C LEU A 386 24.48 6.55 1.10
N ALA A 387 24.58 7.02 -0.14
CA ALA A 387 24.77 8.44 -0.41
C ALA A 387 23.95 8.89 -1.62
N VAL A 388 23.48 10.13 -1.57
CA VAL A 388 22.88 10.84 -2.70
C VAL A 388 23.81 12.01 -3.02
N ASP A 389 24.24 12.13 -4.27
CA ASP A 389 25.20 13.16 -4.71
C ASP A 389 26.45 13.26 -3.83
N GLY A 390 26.95 12.09 -3.38
CA GLY A 390 28.13 11.98 -2.52
C GLY A 390 27.90 12.31 -1.04
N GLN A 391 26.69 12.68 -0.64
CA GLN A 391 26.34 12.95 0.76
C GLN A 391 25.78 11.69 1.43
N PRO A 392 26.44 11.16 2.50
CA PRO A 392 25.92 10.04 3.26
C PRO A 392 24.54 10.33 3.84
N THR A 393 23.63 9.37 3.77
CA THR A 393 22.24 9.51 4.22
C THR A 393 21.61 8.16 4.58
N LEU A 394 20.36 8.19 5.06
CA LEU A 394 19.53 7.05 5.41
C LEU A 394 18.12 7.17 4.78
N HIS A 395 17.31 6.11 4.91
CA HIS A 395 15.98 6.01 4.28
C HIS A 395 14.83 5.82 5.30
N HIS A 396 13.92 6.79 5.44
CA HIS A 396 12.71 6.63 6.28
C HIS A 396 11.45 7.33 5.74
N SER A 397 10.54 7.90 6.55
CA SER A 397 9.39 8.67 6.03
C SER A 397 9.55 10.18 6.17
N ARG A 398 10.38 10.63 7.13
CA ARG A 398 10.64 12.05 7.40
C ARG A 398 11.55 12.79 6.39
N PHE A 399 11.49 12.45 5.10
CA PHE A 399 12.07 13.31 4.06
C PHE A 399 10.95 13.86 3.18
N ALA A 400 11.18 15.02 2.57
CA ALA A 400 10.32 15.56 1.53
C ALA A 400 10.14 14.55 0.39
N VAL A 401 9.03 14.63 -0.34
CA VAL A 401 8.68 13.65 -1.38
C VAL A 401 9.72 13.65 -2.52
N GLU A 402 10.25 14.82 -2.85
CA GLU A 402 11.26 15.01 -3.88
C GLU A 402 12.60 14.39 -3.46
N ASP A 403 13.06 14.63 -2.24
CA ASP A 403 14.26 13.97 -1.68
C ASP A 403 14.06 12.46 -1.51
N ARG A 404 12.85 12.02 -1.14
CA ARG A 404 12.48 10.60 -1.04
C ARG A 404 12.68 9.87 -2.36
N ALA A 405 12.27 10.48 -3.46
CA ALA A 405 12.43 9.90 -4.79
C ALA A 405 13.92 9.68 -5.14
N LEU A 406 14.81 10.59 -4.72
CA LEU A 406 16.26 10.41 -4.88
C LEU A 406 16.79 9.27 -4.02
N LEU A 407 16.29 9.16 -2.78
CA LEU A 407 16.66 8.09 -1.87
C LEU A 407 16.22 6.71 -2.39
N ASP A 408 15.02 6.59 -2.95
CA ASP A 408 14.52 5.34 -3.56
C ASP A 408 15.48 4.85 -4.66
N ILE A 409 15.91 5.76 -5.54
CA ILE A 409 16.88 5.48 -6.62
C ILE A 409 18.23 5.06 -6.03
N ALA A 410 18.78 5.84 -5.10
CA ALA A 410 20.09 5.58 -4.52
C ALA A 410 20.15 4.24 -3.77
N VAL A 411 19.05 3.85 -3.11
CA VAL A 411 18.94 2.57 -2.42
C VAL A 411 18.98 1.39 -3.41
N GLU A 412 18.23 1.47 -4.52
CA GLU A 412 18.26 0.45 -5.57
C GLU A 412 19.64 0.37 -6.25
N GLU A 413 20.31 1.50 -6.48
CA GLU A 413 21.69 1.50 -7.01
C GLU A 413 22.70 0.91 -6.02
N ALA A 414 22.51 1.14 -4.71
CA ALA A 414 23.43 0.69 -3.68
C ALA A 414 23.36 -0.82 -3.43
N ILE A 415 22.14 -1.40 -3.37
CA ILE A 415 21.93 -2.81 -2.97
C ILE A 415 20.86 -3.55 -3.81
N GLY A 416 20.46 -3.02 -4.96
CA GLY A 416 19.47 -3.65 -5.83
C GLY A 416 20.02 -4.77 -6.71
N LYS A 417 19.25 -5.18 -7.73
CA LYS A 417 19.59 -6.30 -8.64
C LYS A 417 20.98 -6.17 -9.27
N ASP A 418 21.27 -5.00 -9.82
CA ASP A 418 22.49 -4.76 -10.63
C ASP A 418 23.56 -3.95 -9.85
N SER A 419 23.42 -3.87 -8.52
CA SER A 419 24.34 -3.12 -7.66
C SER A 419 25.76 -3.70 -7.63
N PRO A 420 26.80 -2.85 -7.60
CA PRO A 420 28.20 -3.28 -7.62
C PRO A 420 28.57 -4.15 -6.41
N GLN A 421 29.51 -5.08 -6.60
CA GLN A 421 30.04 -5.94 -5.52
C GLN A 421 31.05 -5.17 -4.66
N ARG A 422 30.52 -4.31 -3.79
CA ARG A 422 31.29 -3.52 -2.84
C ARG A 422 30.54 -3.41 -1.51
N GLY A 423 31.29 -3.22 -0.43
CA GLY A 423 30.75 -2.98 0.90
C GLY A 423 29.84 -1.75 0.93
N ARG A 424 28.60 -1.94 1.35
CA ARG A 424 27.59 -0.86 1.47
C ARG A 424 26.70 -1.08 2.67
N ILE A 425 26.33 0.00 3.34
CA ILE A 425 25.41 0.01 4.47
C ILE A 425 24.21 0.88 4.09
N VAL A 426 23.03 0.26 4.00
CA VAL A 426 21.76 0.97 3.79
C VAL A 426 20.96 0.86 5.08
N ILE A 427 20.74 2.01 5.74
CA ILE A 427 19.98 2.11 6.98
C ILE A 427 18.63 2.72 6.68
N GLY A 428 17.57 2.14 7.24
CA GLY A 428 16.26 2.74 7.16
C GLY A 428 15.24 2.15 8.09
N THR A 429 13.98 2.53 7.87
CA THR A 429 12.83 2.01 8.61
C THR A 429 12.00 1.05 7.74
N GLN A 430 10.75 0.79 8.13
CA GLN A 430 9.81 -0.06 7.39
C GLN A 430 9.60 0.36 5.93
N THR A 431 9.96 1.60 5.58
CA THR A 431 9.96 2.08 4.20
C THR A 431 10.84 1.25 3.26
N LEU A 432 11.86 0.53 3.77
CA LEU A 432 12.69 -0.39 2.97
C LEU A 432 12.10 -1.80 2.84
N GLU A 433 10.99 -2.10 3.53
CA GLU A 433 10.32 -3.39 3.46
C GLU A 433 9.48 -3.53 2.20
N GLN A 434 8.90 -2.44 1.70
CA GLN A 434 7.87 -2.48 0.67
C GLN A 434 8.36 -1.85 -0.64
N SER A 435 8.05 -2.52 -1.76
CA SER A 435 8.14 -1.92 -3.11
C SER A 435 9.51 -1.40 -3.54
N LEU A 436 10.59 -2.02 -3.06
CA LEU A 436 11.95 -1.81 -3.56
C LEU A 436 12.59 -3.16 -3.87
N ASP A 437 13.33 -3.24 -4.98
CA ASP A 437 14.00 -4.48 -5.41
C ASP A 437 15.39 -4.65 -4.77
N LEU A 438 15.42 -4.89 -3.46
CA LEU A 438 16.66 -4.96 -2.67
C LEU A 438 17.20 -6.38 -2.51
N CYS A 439 18.52 -6.51 -2.48
CA CYS A 439 19.24 -7.77 -2.29
C CYS A 439 20.47 -7.59 -1.40
N ALA A 440 20.28 -7.76 -0.10
CA ALA A 440 21.34 -7.68 0.89
C ALA A 440 22.09 -9.02 1.04
N ASP A 441 23.36 -8.93 1.48
CA ASP A 441 24.21 -10.05 1.89
C ASP A 441 24.01 -10.37 3.39
N LEU A 442 23.72 -9.33 4.21
CA LEU A 442 23.39 -9.41 5.64
C LEU A 442 22.18 -8.53 5.94
N LEU A 443 21.23 -9.04 6.71
CA LEU A 443 20.12 -8.26 7.27
C LEU A 443 20.36 -8.04 8.77
N ILE A 444 20.31 -6.78 9.22
CA ILE A 444 20.25 -6.44 10.64
C ILE A 444 18.89 -5.77 10.85
N THR A 445 18.08 -6.29 11.75
CA THR A 445 16.71 -5.83 11.93
C THR A 445 16.33 -5.78 13.40
N ASP A 446 15.53 -4.81 13.81
CA ASP A 446 14.85 -4.91 15.10
C ASP A 446 13.85 -6.07 15.12
N LEU A 447 13.58 -6.62 16.32
CA LEU A 447 12.46 -7.52 16.55
C LEU A 447 11.15 -6.90 16.04
N CYS A 448 10.35 -7.69 15.35
CA CYS A 448 9.08 -7.30 14.75
C CYS A 448 8.17 -8.53 14.67
N PRO A 449 6.87 -8.36 14.32
CA PRO A 449 5.98 -9.49 14.07
C PRO A 449 6.54 -10.44 13.00
N MET A 450 6.21 -11.73 13.09
CA MET A 450 6.77 -12.77 12.21
C MET A 450 6.53 -12.52 10.72
N ASP A 451 5.33 -12.08 10.34
CA ASP A 451 4.97 -11.73 8.96
C ASP A 451 5.85 -10.59 8.42
N VAL A 452 6.06 -9.54 9.23
CA VAL A 452 6.97 -8.44 8.91
C VAL A 452 8.42 -8.94 8.79
N LEU A 453 8.87 -9.80 9.69
CA LEU A 453 10.22 -10.36 9.65
C LEU A 453 10.46 -11.17 8.37
N LEU A 454 9.49 -11.98 7.95
CA LEU A 454 9.56 -12.73 6.69
C LEU A 454 9.60 -11.81 5.47
N GLN A 455 8.87 -10.68 5.49
CA GLN A 455 8.97 -9.66 4.44
C GLN A 455 10.36 -9.02 4.38
N ARG A 456 10.96 -8.69 5.53
CA ARG A 456 12.35 -8.19 5.64
C ARG A 456 13.36 -9.22 5.11
N ILE A 457 13.19 -10.50 5.48
CA ILE A 457 13.97 -11.63 4.95
C ILE A 457 13.80 -11.77 3.43
N GLY A 458 12.67 -11.37 2.87
CA GLY A 458 12.43 -11.26 1.43
C GLY A 458 13.38 -10.31 0.68
N ARG A 459 14.17 -9.48 1.38
CA ARG A 459 15.23 -8.63 0.83
C ARG A 459 16.64 -9.20 1.04
N LEU A 460 16.75 -10.25 1.86
CA LEU A 460 17.98 -11.00 2.10
C LEU A 460 18.15 -12.08 1.04
N HIS A 461 19.29 -12.04 0.35
CA HIS A 461 19.66 -13.00 -0.68
C HIS A 461 18.63 -13.14 -1.82
N ARG A 462 17.87 -12.08 -2.11
CA ARG A 462 16.75 -12.08 -3.05
C ARG A 462 17.10 -12.52 -4.47
N HIS A 463 18.27 -12.11 -4.97
CA HIS A 463 18.75 -12.41 -6.33
C HIS A 463 19.95 -13.32 -6.28
N ARG A 464 20.03 -14.30 -7.20
CA ARG A 464 21.22 -15.14 -7.38
C ARG A 464 22.40 -14.29 -7.87
N ARG A 465 23.47 -14.25 -7.09
CA ARG A 465 24.72 -13.55 -7.43
C ARG A 465 25.87 -14.08 -6.58
N LEU A 466 27.10 -13.77 -6.99
CA LEU A 466 28.30 -14.01 -6.17
C LEU A 466 28.24 -13.19 -4.89
N ARG A 467 28.52 -13.85 -3.76
CA ARG A 467 28.53 -13.26 -2.42
C ARG A 467 29.97 -13.09 -1.94
N PRO A 468 30.28 -12.05 -1.13
CA PRO A 468 31.57 -11.93 -0.47
C PRO A 468 31.83 -13.09 0.48
N SER A 469 33.12 -13.34 0.78
CA SER A 469 33.51 -14.47 1.63
C SER A 469 32.93 -14.35 3.05
N GLY A 470 32.23 -15.41 3.48
CA GLY A 470 31.53 -15.50 4.75
C GLY A 470 30.10 -14.92 4.74
N PHE A 471 29.57 -14.60 3.56
CA PHE A 471 28.19 -14.18 3.32
C PHE A 471 27.48 -15.02 2.24
N GLU A 472 27.99 -16.22 1.97
CA GLU A 472 27.41 -17.18 1.03
C GLU A 472 26.08 -17.75 1.56
N ALA A 473 25.99 -17.93 2.88
CA ALA A 473 24.74 -18.29 3.56
C ALA A 473 23.96 -17.03 3.94
N ALA A 474 22.64 -17.05 3.73
CA ALA A 474 21.77 -15.95 4.13
C ALA A 474 21.75 -15.82 5.66
N ARG A 475 22.08 -14.64 6.19
CA ARG A 475 22.10 -14.35 7.62
C ARG A 475 21.25 -13.13 7.98
N ALA A 476 20.47 -13.25 9.05
CA ALA A 476 19.70 -12.18 9.64
C ALA A 476 20.01 -12.06 11.15
N VAL A 477 20.35 -10.84 11.60
CA VAL A 477 20.57 -10.52 13.01
C VAL A 477 19.37 -9.74 13.53
N VAL A 478 18.68 -10.30 14.52
CA VAL A 478 17.50 -9.69 15.13
C VAL A 478 17.88 -9.03 16.45
N MET A 479 17.78 -7.71 16.47
CA MET A 479 18.10 -6.86 17.62
C MET A 479 16.92 -6.88 18.61
N CYS A 480 17.20 -7.31 19.84
CA CYS A 480 16.20 -7.48 20.88
C CYS A 480 16.52 -6.60 22.11
N PRO A 481 15.52 -6.22 22.91
CA PRO A 481 15.77 -5.52 24.16
C PRO A 481 16.64 -6.37 25.11
N PRO A 482 17.58 -5.76 25.85
CA PRO A 482 18.46 -6.48 26.77
C PRO A 482 17.68 -7.08 27.95
N ASP A 483 16.62 -6.41 28.41
CA ASP A 483 15.84 -6.79 29.61
C ASP A 483 14.64 -7.70 29.29
N GLY A 484 14.62 -8.31 28.11
CA GLY A 484 13.52 -9.15 27.64
C GLY A 484 12.28 -8.35 27.23
N LEU A 485 11.16 -9.05 27.03
CA LEU A 485 9.92 -8.47 26.46
C LEU A 485 8.88 -8.06 27.51
N ASP A 486 9.01 -8.53 28.76
CA ASP A 486 8.05 -8.22 29.83
C ASP A 486 7.85 -6.71 30.06
N PRO A 487 8.91 -5.87 30.08
CA PRO A 487 8.74 -4.42 30.25
C PRO A 487 7.84 -3.78 29.17
N LEU A 488 7.82 -4.33 27.96
CA LEU A 488 7.04 -3.80 26.82
C LEU A 488 5.53 -3.93 27.00
N THR A 489 5.07 -4.75 27.95
CA THR A 489 3.65 -4.81 28.34
C THR A 489 3.19 -3.57 29.11
N ARG A 490 4.14 -2.78 29.62
CA ARG A 490 3.91 -1.60 30.45
C ARG A 490 4.38 -0.31 29.79
N THR A 491 5.55 -0.35 29.16
CA THR A 491 6.20 0.83 28.56
C THR A 491 6.70 0.47 27.17
N ALA A 492 6.23 1.18 26.15
CA ALA A 492 6.74 1.01 24.80
C ALA A 492 8.21 1.41 24.70
N GLU A 493 8.98 0.67 23.91
CA GLU A 493 10.36 1.03 23.55
C GLU A 493 10.65 0.59 22.12
N ASN A 494 11.36 1.43 21.37
CA ASN A 494 11.74 1.18 19.97
C ASN A 494 10.56 0.68 19.09
N GLY A 495 9.38 1.27 19.29
CA GLY A 495 8.17 0.93 18.54
C GLY A 495 7.47 -0.35 18.99
N LEU A 496 8.00 -1.09 19.97
CA LEU A 496 7.38 -2.30 20.51
C LEU A 496 6.61 -2.00 21.78
N GLY A 497 5.52 -2.74 22.01
CA GLY A 497 4.67 -2.53 23.18
C GLY A 497 3.74 -1.34 23.01
N ALA A 498 3.18 -0.85 24.12
CA ALA A 498 2.23 0.26 24.10
C ALA A 498 2.66 1.44 24.96
N TYR A 499 2.47 2.66 24.44
CA TYR A 499 2.77 3.89 25.17
C TYR A 499 1.86 4.03 26.40
N ALA A 500 2.44 4.47 27.52
CA ALA A 500 1.75 4.57 28.80
C ALA A 500 0.77 5.76 28.88
N ASP A 501 0.95 6.79 28.04
CA ASP A 501 0.39 8.13 28.27
C ASP A 501 -0.92 8.43 27.51
N GLY A 502 -1.84 7.47 27.40
CA GLY A 502 -3.15 7.73 26.82
C GLY A 502 -4.24 6.70 27.14
N PRO A 503 -5.52 7.05 26.98
CA PRO A 503 -6.65 6.13 27.18
C PRO A 503 -6.70 4.97 26.16
N SER A 504 -5.84 5.00 25.14
CA SER A 504 -5.71 3.97 24.10
C SER A 504 -4.28 3.41 24.06
N LEU A 505 -4.15 2.08 24.11
CA LEU A 505 -2.92 1.39 23.72
C LEU A 505 -2.50 1.90 22.33
N SER A 506 -1.32 2.50 22.19
CA SER A 506 -0.78 3.00 20.93
C SER A 506 0.69 2.60 20.82
N GLY A 507 1.19 2.37 19.61
CA GLY A 507 2.50 1.77 19.35
C GLY A 507 2.60 1.27 17.91
N ILE A 508 3.81 1.02 17.42
CA ILE A 508 4.00 0.48 16.06
C ILE A 508 3.63 -1.00 16.05
N TYR A 509 4.18 -1.79 16.98
CA TYR A 509 3.86 -3.21 17.17
C TYR A 509 3.44 -3.48 18.61
N VAL A 510 2.13 -3.54 18.85
CA VAL A 510 1.55 -3.64 20.20
C VAL A 510 1.29 -5.07 20.69
N ASP A 511 1.38 -6.09 19.83
CA ASP A 511 1.10 -7.48 20.24
C ASP A 511 2.35 -8.17 20.81
N VAL A 512 2.69 -7.84 22.06
CA VAL A 512 3.86 -8.41 22.77
C VAL A 512 3.86 -9.95 22.80
N PRO A 513 2.73 -10.66 23.03
CA PRO A 513 2.67 -12.12 22.85
C PRO A 513 3.13 -12.60 21.47
N GLY A 514 2.76 -11.91 20.38
CA GLY A 514 3.21 -12.25 19.02
C GLY A 514 4.70 -12.00 18.81
N LEU A 515 5.25 -10.93 19.40
CA LEU A 515 6.69 -10.66 19.41
C LEU A 515 7.46 -11.73 20.19
N ALA A 516 6.93 -12.19 21.33
CA ALA A 516 7.52 -13.25 22.12
C ALA A 516 7.46 -14.60 21.42
N ALA A 517 6.37 -14.92 20.74
CA ALA A 517 6.27 -16.09 19.88
C ALA A 517 7.30 -16.04 18.74
N THR A 518 7.48 -14.87 18.11
CA THR A 518 8.49 -14.66 17.06
C THR A 518 9.91 -14.89 17.61
N LEU A 519 10.22 -14.32 18.78
CA LEU A 519 11.51 -14.51 19.42
C LEU A 519 11.77 -15.98 19.80
N ALA A 520 10.76 -16.67 20.34
CA ALA A 520 10.87 -18.09 20.69
C ALA A 520 11.18 -18.97 19.47
N GLU A 521 10.61 -18.64 18.30
CA GLU A 521 10.90 -19.36 17.06
C GLU A 521 12.33 -19.16 16.57
N ILE A 522 12.88 -17.95 16.73
CA ILE A 522 14.28 -17.66 16.40
C ILE A 522 15.22 -18.46 17.32
N GLU A 523 14.93 -18.47 18.63
CA GLU A 523 15.75 -19.14 19.64
C GLU A 523 15.68 -20.67 19.53
N ALA A 524 14.51 -21.23 19.20
CA ALA A 524 14.32 -22.66 19.06
C ALA A 524 14.93 -23.21 17.77
N ARG A 525 14.92 -22.41 16.68
CA ARG A 525 15.31 -22.85 15.34
C ARG A 525 16.17 -21.78 14.66
N PRO A 526 17.51 -21.86 14.75
CA PRO A 526 18.39 -20.83 14.18
C PRO A 526 18.53 -20.90 12.65
N VAL A 527 17.97 -21.93 11.99
CA VAL A 527 17.98 -22.06 10.53
C VAL A 527 16.56 -22.28 10.03
N TRP A 528 16.08 -21.37 9.18
CA TRP A 528 14.76 -21.46 8.56
C TRP A 528 14.85 -21.81 7.08
N GLN A 529 14.06 -22.80 6.67
CA GLN A 529 13.85 -23.14 5.26
C GLN A 529 12.66 -22.35 4.74
N ILE A 530 12.93 -21.31 3.97
CA ILE A 530 11.93 -20.42 3.39
C ILE A 530 11.80 -20.78 1.91
N PRO A 531 10.59 -20.93 1.33
CA PRO A 531 9.27 -20.66 1.90
C PRO A 531 8.63 -21.76 2.76
N THR A 532 9.19 -22.97 2.81
CA THR A 532 8.52 -24.15 3.41
C THR A 532 8.04 -23.93 4.84
N MET A 533 8.77 -23.15 5.64
CA MET A 533 8.44 -22.86 7.04
C MET A 533 7.48 -21.68 7.22
N ASN A 534 7.17 -20.90 6.18
CA ASN A 534 6.41 -19.64 6.30
C ASN A 534 5.06 -19.83 7.00
N ARG A 535 4.29 -20.85 6.60
CA ARG A 535 2.99 -21.14 7.24
C ARG A 535 3.16 -21.41 8.73
N ALA A 536 4.05 -22.34 9.08
CA ALA A 536 4.25 -22.75 10.46
C ALA A 536 4.73 -21.59 11.34
N LEU A 537 5.68 -20.79 10.85
CA LEU A 537 6.21 -19.63 11.55
C LEU A 537 5.12 -18.58 11.80
N VAL A 538 4.33 -18.25 10.77
CA VAL A 538 3.29 -17.22 10.88
C VAL A 538 2.15 -17.66 11.79
N GLU A 539 1.66 -18.90 11.66
CA GLU A 539 0.61 -19.40 12.56
C GLU A 539 1.11 -19.50 14.01
N ALA A 540 2.36 -19.89 14.25
CA ALA A 540 2.96 -19.91 15.59
C ALA A 540 2.97 -18.52 16.27
N ALA A 541 3.07 -17.43 15.48
CA ALA A 541 3.18 -16.07 16.00
C ALA A 541 1.92 -15.19 15.83
N THR A 542 0.85 -15.71 15.20
CA THR A 542 -0.38 -14.94 14.94
C THR A 542 -1.67 -15.67 15.30
N HIS A 543 -1.64 -17.00 15.46
CA HIS A 543 -2.82 -17.78 15.76
C HIS A 543 -3.31 -17.51 17.20
N PRO A 544 -4.62 -17.31 17.44
CA PRO A 544 -5.17 -17.04 18.77
C PRO A 544 -4.71 -18.05 19.84
N ASP A 545 -4.84 -19.35 19.59
CA ASP A 545 -4.38 -20.39 20.53
C ASP A 545 -2.89 -20.31 20.88
N ALA A 546 -2.04 -19.91 19.93
CA ALA A 546 -0.61 -19.78 20.16
C ALA A 546 -0.33 -18.55 21.04
N LEU A 547 -0.96 -17.43 20.72
CA LEU A 547 -0.84 -16.19 21.49
C LEU A 547 -1.38 -16.33 22.91
N ASP A 548 -2.50 -17.02 23.10
CA ASP A 548 -3.09 -17.27 24.41
C ASP A 548 -2.21 -18.19 25.27
N ARG A 549 -1.56 -19.19 24.66
CA ARG A 549 -0.54 -20.02 25.33
C ARG A 549 0.66 -19.20 25.79
N VAL A 550 1.20 -18.34 24.93
CA VAL A 550 2.32 -17.44 25.28
C VAL A 550 1.91 -16.49 26.40
N ALA A 551 0.74 -15.85 26.27
CA ALA A 551 0.23 -14.95 27.30
C ALA A 551 0.02 -15.66 28.64
N THR A 552 -0.43 -16.91 28.63
CA THR A 552 -0.59 -17.72 29.85
C THR A 552 0.75 -18.06 30.50
N ALA A 553 1.71 -18.52 29.71
CA ALA A 553 3.04 -18.90 30.19
C ALA A 553 3.81 -17.71 30.80
N GLN A 554 3.60 -16.51 30.28
CA GLN A 554 4.31 -15.29 30.70
C GLN A 554 3.52 -14.45 31.74
N GLY A 555 2.28 -14.82 32.07
CA GLY A 555 1.43 -14.02 32.95
C GLY A 555 0.89 -12.72 32.31
N TRP A 556 0.79 -12.68 30.99
CA TRP A 556 0.37 -11.51 30.20
C TRP A 556 -1.11 -11.55 29.77
N GLN A 557 -1.95 -12.38 30.38
CA GLN A 557 -3.35 -12.54 29.98
C GLN A 557 -4.11 -11.21 30.00
N SER A 558 -3.90 -10.37 31.04
CA SER A 558 -4.52 -9.05 31.12
C SER A 558 -4.04 -8.10 30.03
N TYR A 559 -2.76 -8.16 29.66
CA TYR A 559 -2.23 -7.39 28.53
C TYR A 559 -2.87 -7.84 27.22
N ARG A 560 -2.93 -9.16 26.98
CA ARG A 560 -3.56 -9.74 25.80
C ARG A 560 -5.03 -9.34 25.67
N GLN A 561 -5.78 -9.35 26.77
CA GLN A 561 -7.17 -8.87 26.80
C GLN A 561 -7.28 -7.39 26.40
N ARG A 562 -6.35 -6.53 26.85
CA ARG A 562 -6.34 -5.11 26.44
C ARG A 562 -6.02 -4.96 24.94
N VAL A 563 -5.08 -5.73 24.39
CA VAL A 563 -4.76 -5.73 22.95
C VAL A 563 -5.97 -6.18 22.13
N SER A 564 -6.61 -7.29 22.50
CA SER A 564 -7.84 -7.76 21.84
C SER A 564 -9.00 -6.76 21.98
N GLY A 565 -9.17 -6.16 23.16
CA GLY A 565 -10.17 -5.13 23.42
C GLY A 565 -9.96 -3.89 22.56
N ARG A 566 -8.71 -3.47 22.34
CA ARG A 566 -8.36 -2.40 21.39
C ARG A 566 -8.77 -2.77 19.97
N ALA A 567 -8.39 -3.95 19.50
CA ALA A 567 -8.74 -4.38 18.14
C ALA A 567 -10.27 -4.39 17.93
N LEU A 568 -11.04 -4.88 18.90
CA LEU A 568 -12.51 -4.82 18.86
C LEU A 568 -13.06 -3.39 18.86
N ALA A 569 -12.44 -2.48 19.62
CA ALA A 569 -12.82 -1.06 19.62
C ALA A 569 -12.50 -0.38 18.28
N GLU A 570 -11.35 -0.68 17.68
CA GLU A 570 -10.98 -0.21 16.34
C GLU A 570 -11.94 -0.73 15.26
N MET A 571 -12.27 -2.02 15.30
CA MET A 571 -13.28 -2.62 14.42
C MET A 571 -14.65 -1.96 14.58
N SER A 572 -15.08 -1.72 15.82
CA SER A 572 -16.35 -1.04 16.12
C SER A 572 -16.34 0.41 15.61
N ALA A 573 -15.22 1.12 15.77
CA ALA A 573 -15.04 2.48 15.27
C ALA A 573 -15.05 2.53 13.73
N ALA A 574 -14.48 1.54 13.05
CA ALA A 574 -14.61 1.39 11.60
C ALA A 574 -16.08 1.23 11.20
N GLY A 575 -16.82 0.35 11.89
CA GLY A 575 -18.24 0.11 11.68
C GLY A 575 -19.12 1.36 11.67
N LEU A 576 -18.80 2.37 12.49
CA LEU A 576 -19.56 3.63 12.57
C LEU A 576 -19.48 4.48 11.30
N VAL A 577 -18.44 4.31 10.50
CA VAL A 577 -18.18 5.10 9.28
C VAL A 577 -18.39 4.31 7.99
N LEU A 578 -18.66 3.00 8.07
CA LEU A 578 -18.96 2.17 6.89
C LEU A 578 -20.26 2.60 6.22
N LEU A 579 -20.28 2.53 4.90
CA LEU A 579 -21.49 2.74 4.10
C LEU A 579 -22.24 1.41 3.93
N ASP A 580 -23.32 1.24 4.71
CA ASP A 580 -24.25 0.13 4.51
C ASP A 580 -25.13 0.37 3.28
N ARG A 581 -24.94 -0.44 2.23
CA ARG A 581 -25.72 -0.36 0.98
C ARG A 581 -27.02 -1.16 1.02
N THR A 582 -27.27 -1.90 2.09
CA THR A 582 -28.52 -2.63 2.32
C THR A 582 -29.56 -1.77 3.02
N ALA A 583 -29.12 -0.73 3.71
CA ALA A 583 -29.96 0.29 4.33
C ALA A 583 -30.39 1.39 3.34
N GLN A 584 -31.43 2.15 3.69
CA GLN A 584 -31.87 3.31 2.91
C GLN A 584 -30.77 4.37 2.76
N LEU A 585 -30.82 5.14 1.67
CA LEU A 585 -29.90 6.26 1.44
C LEU A 585 -29.88 7.21 2.66
N PRO A 586 -28.71 7.48 3.24
CA PRO A 586 -28.60 8.36 4.39
C PRO A 586 -28.91 9.81 3.97
N ARG A 587 -29.56 10.57 4.86
CA ARG A 587 -29.86 12.00 4.62
C ARG A 587 -28.59 12.86 4.55
N SER A 588 -27.55 12.47 5.29
CA SER A 588 -26.24 13.13 5.29
C SER A 588 -25.14 12.15 5.68
N PHE A 589 -23.92 12.47 5.24
CA PHE A 589 -22.70 11.87 5.73
C PHE A 589 -22.15 12.66 6.94
N PRO A 590 -21.41 12.00 7.85
CA PRO A 590 -20.64 12.68 8.88
C PRO A 590 -19.53 13.55 8.25
N ASP A 591 -18.84 14.32 9.08
CA ASP A 591 -17.69 15.12 8.65
C ASP A 591 -16.56 14.23 8.06
N ASP A 592 -16.32 14.39 6.76
CA ASP A 592 -15.43 13.57 5.95
C ASP A 592 -13.95 13.72 6.33
N GLU A 593 -13.54 14.86 6.88
CA GLU A 593 -12.13 15.14 7.20
C GLU A 593 -11.61 14.16 8.25
N ARG A 594 -12.43 13.81 9.24
CA ARG A 594 -12.08 12.81 10.27
C ARG A 594 -11.96 11.39 9.72
N ILE A 595 -12.69 11.08 8.66
CA ILE A 595 -12.60 9.77 7.99
C ILE A 595 -11.32 9.71 7.16
N ARG A 596 -11.04 10.75 6.38
CA ARG A 596 -9.85 10.84 5.52
C ARG A 596 -8.54 10.85 6.32
N THR A 597 -8.49 11.61 7.41
CA THR A 597 -7.31 11.67 8.30
C THR A 597 -6.96 10.32 8.93
N ARG A 598 -7.95 9.45 9.20
CA ARG A 598 -7.70 8.08 9.70
C ARG A 598 -7.21 7.10 8.64
N LEU A 599 -7.46 7.36 7.36
CA LEU A 599 -7.03 6.52 6.23
C LEU A 599 -5.64 6.90 5.70
N GLY A 600 -4.81 7.64 6.46
CA GLY A 600 -3.44 7.92 6.03
C GLY A 600 -3.25 9.20 5.21
N GLU A 601 -3.96 10.27 5.54
CA GLU A 601 -3.30 11.57 5.43
C GLU A 601 -2.32 11.67 6.60
N ASP A 602 -1.03 11.68 6.26
CA ASP A 602 0.08 11.97 7.16
C ASP A 602 -0.25 13.16 8.07
N GLY A 603 0.50 13.30 9.17
CA GLY A 603 0.43 14.53 9.94
C GLY A 603 0.59 15.77 9.04
N VAL A 604 0.17 16.92 9.55
CA VAL A 604 0.05 18.20 8.83
C VAL A 604 1.17 18.38 7.78
N ILE A 605 0.75 18.59 6.53
CA ILE A 605 1.65 18.85 5.42
C ILE A 605 1.92 20.35 5.36
N LEU A 606 3.17 20.73 5.57
CA LEU A 606 3.62 22.10 5.45
C LEU A 606 3.94 22.44 3.99
N THR A 607 3.54 23.63 3.55
CA THR A 607 3.99 24.22 2.28
C THR A 607 5.23 25.06 2.54
N LEU A 608 6.31 24.78 1.82
CA LEU A 608 7.59 25.48 1.98
C LEU A 608 7.68 26.70 1.04
N PRO A 609 8.42 27.76 1.43
CA PRO A 609 8.69 28.89 0.55
C PRO A 609 9.29 28.48 -0.80
N GLU A 610 8.97 29.21 -1.86
CA GLU A 610 9.51 28.95 -3.20
C GLU A 610 11.05 29.04 -3.20
N GLY A 611 11.71 28.12 -3.92
CA GLY A 611 13.16 28.04 -3.99
C GLY A 611 13.83 27.32 -2.81
N THR A 612 13.06 26.81 -1.85
CA THR A 612 13.57 25.97 -0.76
C THR A 612 14.30 24.75 -1.32
N ARG A 613 15.55 24.55 -0.89
CA ARG A 613 16.37 23.39 -1.29
C ARG A 613 16.35 22.31 -0.22
N GLY A 614 16.11 21.08 -0.64
CA GLY A 614 16.11 19.89 0.19
C GLY A 614 17.51 19.44 0.60
N ALA A 615 17.55 18.27 1.23
CA ALA A 615 18.76 17.71 1.83
C ALA A 615 19.87 17.49 0.78
N PHE A 616 19.47 17.19 -0.46
CA PHE A 616 20.38 16.88 -1.56
C PHE A 616 20.44 18.00 -2.60
N GLY A 617 20.00 19.21 -2.23
CA GLY A 617 20.11 20.40 -3.08
C GLY A 617 19.04 20.55 -4.17
N GLN A 618 18.15 19.56 -4.33
CA GLN A 618 16.97 19.66 -5.21
C GLN A 618 15.89 20.55 -4.58
N PRO A 619 15.07 21.26 -5.38
CA PRO A 619 13.93 22.02 -4.86
C PRO A 619 12.92 21.10 -4.16
N ILE A 620 12.45 21.50 -2.98
CA ILE A 620 11.37 20.83 -2.25
C ILE A 620 10.22 21.81 -2.01
N THR A 621 8.99 21.31 -2.13
CA THR A 621 7.79 22.18 -2.04
C THR A 621 6.96 21.93 -0.80
N ARG A 622 6.98 20.69 -0.28
CA ARG A 622 6.12 20.26 0.83
C ARG A 622 6.85 19.31 1.76
N LEU A 623 6.46 19.35 3.03
CA LEU A 623 7.02 18.47 4.05
C LEU A 623 5.91 17.96 4.98
N ALA A 624 5.78 16.65 5.10
CA ALA A 624 4.83 16.04 6.03
C ALA A 624 5.43 15.97 7.45
N LEU A 625 4.70 16.50 8.43
CA LEU A 625 5.08 16.37 9.83
C LEU A 625 4.62 15.03 10.40
N PRO A 626 5.38 14.42 11.33
CA PRO A 626 4.86 13.34 12.15
C PRO A 626 3.56 13.76 12.87
N ALA A 627 2.59 12.85 12.99
CA ALA A 627 1.28 13.15 13.57
C ALA A 627 1.36 13.74 15.00
N HIS A 628 2.31 13.28 15.81
CA HIS A 628 2.52 13.81 17.16
C HIS A 628 3.10 15.23 17.17
N TRP A 629 3.83 15.65 16.12
CA TRP A 629 4.30 17.03 15.94
C TRP A 629 3.21 17.94 15.37
N SER A 630 2.22 17.36 14.70
CA SER A 630 1.14 18.04 13.99
C SER A 630 0.04 18.61 14.90
N ARG A 631 0.04 18.28 16.19
CA ARG A 631 -1.05 18.69 17.11
C ARG A 631 -1.21 20.21 17.17
N GLY A 632 -2.36 20.72 16.75
CA GLY A 632 -2.65 22.16 16.77
C GLY A 632 -2.08 22.94 15.59
N LEU A 633 -1.58 22.25 14.56
CA LEU A 633 -1.28 22.83 13.26
C LEU A 633 -2.38 22.46 12.26
N THR A 634 -2.54 23.29 11.23
CA THR A 634 -3.55 23.16 10.17
C THR A 634 -2.91 22.88 8.81
N GLY A 635 -1.64 23.23 8.62
CA GLY A 635 -0.90 23.17 7.36
C GLY A 635 -0.94 24.46 6.56
N GLU A 636 -1.75 25.43 7.00
CA GLU A 636 -1.84 26.77 6.43
C GLU A 636 -0.87 27.76 7.09
N GLU A 637 -0.16 27.33 8.14
CA GLU A 637 0.81 28.18 8.83
C GLU A 637 1.98 28.57 7.92
N GLU A 638 2.44 29.80 8.06
CA GLU A 638 3.64 30.28 7.37
C GLU A 638 4.89 29.58 7.92
N VAL A 639 5.67 28.99 7.03
CA VAL A 639 6.93 28.31 7.37
C VAL A 639 8.09 29.25 7.08
N GLN A 640 8.84 29.61 8.13
CA GLN A 640 10.08 30.34 7.97
C GLN A 640 11.21 29.34 7.72
N VAL A 641 12.00 29.58 6.68
CA VAL A 641 13.14 28.74 6.30
C VAL A 641 14.42 29.56 6.36
N ASP A 642 15.39 29.07 7.15
CA ASP A 642 16.77 29.54 7.16
C ASP A 642 17.63 28.51 6.39
N PRO A 643 18.11 28.86 5.18
CA PRO A 643 18.82 27.94 4.32
C PRO A 643 20.19 27.57 4.91
N GLY A 644 20.53 26.29 4.86
CA GLY A 644 21.82 25.77 5.31
C GLY A 644 21.86 24.24 5.24
N PRO A 645 23.01 23.61 5.47
CA PRO A 645 23.11 22.18 5.76
C PRO A 645 23.39 21.95 7.27
N PRO A 646 22.40 21.58 8.09
CA PRO A 646 20.99 21.34 7.75
C PRO A 646 20.19 22.65 7.63
N MET A 647 19.10 22.59 6.88
CA MET A 647 18.15 23.68 6.71
C MET A 647 17.36 23.80 8.00
N ARG A 648 17.25 25.01 8.56
CA ARG A 648 16.42 25.24 9.75
C ARG A 648 15.08 25.77 9.32
N MET A 649 14.03 25.31 9.99
CA MET A 649 12.68 25.76 9.73
C MET A 649 11.94 25.99 11.04
N THR A 650 11.08 27.01 11.03
CA THR A 650 10.20 27.34 12.15
C THR A 650 8.77 27.40 11.63
N VAL A 651 7.87 26.70 12.32
CA VAL A 651 6.42 26.80 12.11
C VAL A 651 5.76 27.02 13.46
N SER A 652 5.04 28.13 13.61
CA SER A 652 4.49 28.58 14.90
C SER A 652 5.57 28.61 16.00
N ASP A 653 5.47 27.77 17.02
CA ASP A 653 6.38 27.65 18.16
C ASP A 653 7.42 26.52 18.02
N ARG A 654 7.47 25.83 16.87
CA ARG A 654 8.29 24.64 16.66
C ARG A 654 9.49 24.95 15.77
N ALA A 655 10.68 24.72 16.31
CA ALA A 655 11.94 24.74 15.56
C ALA A 655 12.35 23.32 15.14
N MET A 656 12.76 23.18 13.89
CA MET A 656 13.13 21.91 13.28
C MET A 656 14.32 22.10 12.35
N SER A 657 15.08 21.02 12.14
CA SER A 657 16.17 20.96 11.18
C SER A 657 15.92 19.85 10.15
N TYR A 658 16.33 20.11 8.92
CA TYR A 658 16.13 19.21 7.78
C TYR A 658 17.43 19.06 6.99
N GLY A 659 17.91 17.82 6.84
CA GLY A 659 19.16 17.54 6.13
C GLY A 659 19.32 16.06 5.79
N SER A 660 20.55 15.56 5.74
CA SER A 660 20.85 14.14 5.45
C SER A 660 20.31 13.15 6.49
N TYR A 661 19.85 13.63 7.64
CA TYR A 661 19.13 12.86 8.65
C TYR A 661 17.60 12.88 8.44
N GLY A 662 17.12 13.59 7.41
CA GLY A 662 15.73 14.00 7.25
C GLY A 662 15.31 15.04 8.28
N LEU A 663 13.99 15.14 8.52
CA LEU A 663 13.42 16.09 9.46
C LEU A 663 13.65 15.66 10.93
N MET A 664 14.22 16.58 11.69
CA MET A 664 14.50 16.49 13.13
C MET A 664 13.87 17.68 13.84
N GLN A 665 13.46 17.49 15.09
CA GLN A 665 13.01 18.59 15.93
C GLN A 665 14.22 19.10 16.73
N ASP A 666 14.46 20.41 16.71
CA ASP A 666 15.55 21.00 17.47
C ASP A 666 15.12 20.96 18.94
N GLN A 667 15.77 20.11 19.73
CA GLN A 667 15.36 19.91 21.13
C GLN A 667 15.57 21.18 21.95
N GLY A 668 14.47 21.80 22.39
CA GLY A 668 14.38 22.31 23.75
C GLY A 668 13.89 21.17 24.63
N ASP A 669 14.70 20.75 25.60
CA ASP A 669 14.46 19.69 26.58
C ASP A 669 13.01 19.18 26.71
N ARG A 670 12.79 17.93 26.28
CA ARG A 670 11.89 16.98 26.95
C ARG A 670 12.25 15.55 26.53
N HIS A 671 12.99 14.89 27.41
CA HIS A 671 13.09 13.44 27.47
C HIS A 671 11.68 12.81 27.57
N GLY A 672 11.45 11.75 26.80
CA GLY A 672 10.40 10.75 27.03
C GLY A 672 9.09 10.95 26.28
N ALA A 673 8.81 10.05 25.33
CA ALA A 673 7.52 9.37 25.13
C ALA A 673 7.66 8.29 24.06
#